data_AF-A0A6I9PQ51-F1
#
_entry.id   AF-A0A6I9PQ51-F1
#
_cell.length_a   1.000
_cell.length_b   1.000
_cell.length_c   1.000
_cell.angle_alpha   90.00
_cell.angle_beta   90.00
_cell.angle_gamma   90.00
#
_symmetry.space_group_name_H-M   'P 1'
#
loop_
_entity.id
_entity.type
_entity.pdbx_description
1 polymer ?
#
loop_
_entity_poly.entity_id
_entity_poly.type
_entity_poly.pdbx_seq_one_letter_code
_entity_poly.pdbx_strand_id
1 'polypeptide(L)'
;MYMEEERVFSIEQVTGMLLTKLKETAESAMKKPVVDCVISVPSYFTDPERRSVMDAAQIAGLNCLRLMNDSTAVTLAYGIYKQDLPAPEEKPRIVLFVDVGHSGYQVSVCAFNKGKLKILATAFDPELGGKSFDNILVNHFCEEFGKKYKLDVKTKPRALVRLYQECEKLKRLMSANSSDLPLNIECFMNDIDVSGKLNRGQFEEMCAGLLAKVEGPLRSVMEQTKLKKEDIYAVEIVGGASRMPAIKERIGKFFGKELSTTLNADEAVARGCALQCAILSPAFKVREFSITDVVPYSISLKWNSAAEEGLSDCEVFPKNHAAPFSKVLTFFRKEPFTLEGYYNNKKELPCPNSAIGQFLVKNVVPQASGESAKVKVKVRVNIHGMFSVSSASLVEVIKVPEGEESTENDQTVNEEENKMQMDHEDQKLPTGDSEDKKTEAEEMETTEDDKQGKNQPPQAKKPKVKTKTVELPIENKLHWQLSTDVLNLCVENEGKMIMQDKLEKERNDAKNYVEEYVYEMRNKLHGILEKFVNEADRDTFSLKLEDTESWLYEDGEDQQKQVYIDKLGDLKQMGQPICERYMEANERPKAFEELGRQIQVYMKIVEAYNAKDELYDHLDELEVTGVDKQVKDAMVWMSSKMNQQNNQDLTLDPVVKIGEIHAKIKELYSACNPVLSKPKPKVEPPKEEKTENGPVNGQEGTEEPCNSDKAKPAGTEQGTPEKKQPEMDVE
;
A
#
# COMPACT_ATOMS: atom_id res chain seq x y z
N MET A 1 23.62 -14.71 15.59
CA MET A 1 23.42 -14.13 16.92
C MET A 1 22.20 -13.22 16.86
N TYR A 2 21.24 -13.42 17.75
CA TYR A 2 20.16 -12.48 18.08
C TYR A 2 20.06 -12.51 19.61
N MET A 3 20.14 -11.34 20.25
CA MET A 3 20.27 -11.22 21.72
C MET A 3 21.36 -12.16 22.28
N GLU A 4 22.55 -12.09 21.67
CA GLU A 4 23.74 -12.92 21.96
C GLU A 4 23.57 -14.45 21.83
N GLU A 5 22.38 -14.95 21.45
CA GLU A 5 22.11 -16.37 21.22
C GLU A 5 22.25 -16.77 19.75
N GLU A 6 22.65 -18.02 19.49
CA GLU A 6 22.46 -18.62 18.17
C GLU A 6 20.99 -18.97 17.96
N ARG A 7 20.38 -18.39 16.91
CA ARG A 7 18.98 -18.60 16.54
C ARG A 7 18.89 -18.99 15.07
N VAL A 8 18.07 -19.99 14.79
CA VAL A 8 17.71 -20.42 13.43
C VAL A 8 16.33 -19.86 13.12
N PHE A 9 16.20 -19.22 11.96
CA PHE A 9 14.94 -18.68 11.44
C PHE A 9 14.61 -19.35 10.10
N SER A 10 13.33 -19.59 9.83
CA SER A 10 12.87 -20.07 8.52
C SER A 10 12.91 -18.97 7.46
N ILE A 11 12.78 -19.33 6.18
CA ILE A 11 12.74 -18.36 5.08
C ILE A 11 11.48 -17.48 5.18
N GLU A 12 10.37 -18.06 5.64
CA GLU A 12 9.11 -17.37 5.94
C GLU A 12 9.31 -16.32 7.04
N GLN A 13 10.05 -16.64 8.10
CA GLN A 13 10.36 -15.68 9.17
C GLN A 13 11.26 -14.54 8.69
N VAL A 14 12.35 -14.84 7.99
CA VAL A 14 13.26 -13.80 7.46
C VAL A 14 12.57 -12.92 6.41
N THR A 15 11.65 -13.48 5.63
CA THR A 15 10.79 -12.72 4.70
C THR A 15 9.74 -11.91 5.46
N GLY A 16 9.20 -12.45 6.57
CA GLY A 16 8.32 -11.77 7.51
C GLY A 16 8.96 -10.50 8.07
N MET A 17 10.16 -10.60 8.64
CA MET A 17 10.95 -9.45 9.14
C MET A 17 11.13 -8.34 8.09
N LEU A 18 11.40 -8.72 6.82
CA LEU A 18 11.51 -7.77 5.72
C LEU A 18 10.16 -7.11 5.40
N LEU A 19 9.07 -7.87 5.35
CA LEU A 19 7.71 -7.35 5.13
C LEU A 19 7.25 -6.44 6.29
N THR A 20 7.58 -6.79 7.53
CA THR A 20 7.42 -5.95 8.72
C THR A 20 8.14 -4.62 8.55
N LYS A 21 9.41 -4.61 8.11
CA LYS A 21 10.16 -3.36 7.93
C LYS A 21 9.63 -2.50 6.78
N LEU A 22 9.14 -3.12 5.71
CA LEU A 22 8.46 -2.42 4.61
C LEU A 22 7.11 -1.83 5.05
N LYS A 23 6.35 -2.55 5.88
CA LYS A 23 5.12 -2.07 6.53
C LYS A 23 5.38 -0.86 7.41
N GLU A 24 6.34 -0.93 8.36
CA GLU A 24 6.74 0.21 9.18
C GLU A 24 7.12 1.44 8.34
N THR A 25 7.83 1.24 7.23
CA THR A 25 8.25 2.30 6.31
C THR A 25 7.05 2.96 5.63
N ALA A 26 6.08 2.16 5.16
CA ALA A 26 4.84 2.65 4.58
C ALA A 26 3.96 3.38 5.61
N GLU A 27 3.79 2.82 6.81
CA GLU A 27 3.03 3.44 7.91
C GLU A 27 3.67 4.77 8.35
N SER A 28 5.01 4.81 8.43
CA SER A 28 5.79 6.01 8.75
C SER A 28 5.67 7.11 7.70
N ALA A 29 5.53 6.77 6.42
CA ALA A 29 5.31 7.72 5.34
C ALA A 29 3.85 8.19 5.26
N MET A 30 2.88 7.28 5.38
CA MET A 30 1.44 7.55 5.24
C MET A 30 0.77 8.10 6.50
N LYS A 31 1.42 8.00 7.67
CA LYS A 31 0.89 8.32 9.00
C LYS A 31 -0.43 7.59 9.32
N LYS A 32 -0.59 6.38 8.80
CA LYS A 32 -1.77 5.52 8.91
C LYS A 32 -1.34 4.04 8.97
N PRO A 33 -2.06 3.15 9.66
CA PRO A 33 -1.80 1.71 9.64
C PRO A 33 -1.91 1.11 8.24
N VAL A 34 -1.12 0.07 7.97
CA VAL A 34 -1.13 -0.71 6.72
C VAL A 34 -1.50 -2.15 7.04
N VAL A 35 -2.67 -2.58 6.55
CA VAL A 35 -3.23 -3.92 6.79
C VAL A 35 -3.24 -4.72 5.49
N ASP A 36 -3.85 -4.18 4.44
CA ASP A 36 -3.96 -4.84 3.13
C ASP A 36 -2.73 -4.60 2.26
N CYS A 37 -2.28 -5.63 1.55
CA CYS A 37 -1.19 -5.53 0.58
C CYS A 37 -1.38 -6.43 -0.65
N VAL A 38 -0.62 -6.14 -1.70
CA VAL A 38 -0.38 -7.04 -2.84
C VAL A 38 1.12 -7.20 -2.96
N ILE A 39 1.60 -8.45 -2.92
CA ILE A 39 3.03 -8.77 -2.95
C ILE A 39 3.36 -9.35 -4.32
N SER A 40 4.46 -8.88 -4.93
CA SER A 40 4.96 -9.45 -6.18
C SER A 40 5.81 -10.69 -5.92
N VAL A 41 5.79 -11.64 -6.84
CA VAL A 41 6.66 -12.81 -6.87
C VAL A 41 7.13 -13.07 -8.29
N PRO A 42 8.31 -13.67 -8.49
CA PRO A 42 8.72 -14.16 -9.79
C PRO A 42 7.66 -15.07 -10.40
N SER A 43 7.38 -14.88 -11.68
CA SER A 43 6.42 -15.71 -12.43
C SER A 43 6.74 -17.20 -12.31
N TYR A 44 8.02 -17.55 -12.20
CA TYR A 44 8.53 -18.91 -12.01
C TYR A 44 8.38 -19.50 -10.60
N PHE A 45 7.90 -18.75 -9.59
CA PHE A 45 7.65 -19.32 -8.26
C PHE A 45 6.59 -20.43 -8.34
N THR A 46 6.93 -21.57 -7.75
CA THR A 46 6.08 -22.74 -7.57
C THR A 46 5.03 -22.52 -6.47
N ASP A 47 4.07 -23.44 -6.36
CA ASP A 47 3.00 -23.40 -5.37
C ASP A 47 3.51 -23.43 -3.91
N PRO A 48 4.52 -24.25 -3.53
CA PRO A 48 5.16 -24.15 -2.22
C PRO A 48 5.82 -22.79 -1.95
N GLU A 49 6.58 -22.24 -2.92
CA GLU A 49 7.24 -20.93 -2.75
C GLU A 49 6.21 -19.79 -2.58
N ARG A 50 5.07 -19.87 -3.29
CA ARG A 50 3.93 -18.96 -3.10
C ARG A 50 3.30 -19.09 -1.72
N ARG A 51 3.21 -20.30 -1.16
CA ARG A 51 2.73 -20.52 0.21
C ARG A 51 3.68 -19.93 1.24
N SER A 52 4.99 -20.12 1.10
CA SER A 52 5.99 -19.49 1.97
C SER A 52 5.87 -17.95 2.00
N VAL A 53 5.51 -17.30 0.87
CA VAL A 53 5.26 -15.84 0.84
C VAL A 53 3.90 -15.48 1.48
N MET A 54 2.86 -16.30 1.34
CA MET A 54 1.59 -16.09 2.09
C MET A 54 1.77 -16.25 3.60
N ASP A 55 2.58 -17.23 4.02
CA ASP A 55 2.90 -17.50 5.42
C ASP A 55 3.77 -16.35 5.99
N ALA A 56 4.76 -15.86 5.23
CA ALA A 56 5.55 -14.67 5.58
C ALA A 56 4.70 -13.38 5.72
N ALA A 57 3.71 -13.18 4.85
CA ALA A 57 2.78 -12.05 4.96
C ALA A 57 1.93 -12.12 6.25
N GLN A 58 1.49 -13.33 6.64
CA GLN A 58 0.79 -13.55 7.90
C GLN A 58 1.70 -13.28 9.11
N ILE A 59 2.99 -13.69 9.06
CA ILE A 59 4.00 -13.38 10.09
C ILE A 59 4.12 -11.86 10.31
N ALA A 60 4.21 -11.07 9.24
CA ALA A 60 4.27 -9.60 9.29
C ALA A 60 2.92 -8.91 9.67
N GLY A 61 1.85 -9.69 9.91
CA GLY A 61 0.51 -9.17 10.16
C GLY A 61 -0.03 -8.34 8.98
N LEU A 62 0.12 -8.86 7.76
CA LEU A 62 -0.37 -8.27 6.51
C LEU A 62 -1.40 -9.19 5.83
N ASN A 63 -2.53 -8.62 5.42
CA ASN A 63 -3.52 -9.28 4.59
C ASN A 63 -3.10 -9.21 3.12
N CYS A 64 -2.49 -10.28 2.61
CA CYS A 64 -2.08 -10.38 1.22
C CYS A 64 -3.28 -10.64 0.28
N LEU A 65 -3.94 -9.57 -0.18
CA LEU A 65 -5.10 -9.60 -1.08
C LEU A 65 -4.82 -10.38 -2.38
N ARG A 66 -3.58 -10.34 -2.88
CA ARG A 66 -3.13 -11.12 -4.05
C ARG A 66 -1.61 -11.30 -4.04
N LEU A 67 -1.14 -12.49 -4.37
CA LEU A 67 0.22 -12.67 -4.92
C LEU A 67 0.15 -12.45 -6.43
N MET A 68 1.00 -11.56 -6.94
CA MET A 68 1.00 -11.14 -8.33
C MET A 68 2.34 -11.50 -8.97
N ASN A 69 2.33 -12.04 -10.19
CA ASN A 69 3.61 -12.24 -10.88
C ASN A 69 4.23 -10.87 -11.21
N ASP A 70 5.55 -10.70 -11.09
CA ASP A 70 6.23 -9.42 -11.37
C ASP A 70 5.87 -8.88 -12.75
N SER A 71 5.87 -9.75 -13.77
CA SER A 71 5.48 -9.39 -15.13
C SER A 71 4.00 -9.02 -15.27
N THR A 72 3.09 -9.59 -14.46
CA THR A 72 1.68 -9.16 -14.39
C THR A 72 1.57 -7.76 -13.78
N ALA A 73 2.38 -7.43 -12.76
CA ALA A 73 2.40 -6.10 -12.16
C ALA A 73 2.91 -5.05 -13.15
N VAL A 74 4.04 -5.32 -13.83
CA VAL A 74 4.61 -4.48 -14.89
C VAL A 74 3.61 -4.26 -16.05
N THR A 75 2.93 -5.32 -16.48
CA THR A 75 1.96 -5.24 -17.60
C THR A 75 0.64 -4.56 -17.20
N LEU A 76 0.21 -4.63 -15.94
CA LEU A 76 -0.87 -3.78 -15.41
C LEU A 76 -0.45 -2.30 -15.42
N ALA A 77 0.73 -1.99 -14.88
CA ALA A 77 1.27 -0.63 -14.85
C ALA A 77 1.42 -0.03 -16.26
N TYR A 78 1.70 -0.85 -17.27
CA TYR A 78 1.61 -0.46 -18.67
C TYR A 78 0.15 -0.23 -19.12
N GLY A 79 -0.68 -1.27 -19.04
CA GLY A 79 -1.98 -1.30 -19.71
C GLY A 79 -3.00 -0.29 -19.19
N ILE A 80 -2.99 0.03 -17.89
CA ILE A 80 -4.01 0.90 -17.31
C ILE A 80 -3.86 2.39 -17.72
N TYR A 81 -2.63 2.81 -18.02
CA TYR A 81 -2.30 4.20 -18.37
C TYR A 81 -2.24 4.46 -19.89
N LYS A 82 -2.02 3.44 -20.74
CA LYS A 82 -2.11 3.61 -22.21
C LYS A 82 -3.56 3.90 -22.61
N GLN A 83 -3.78 5.00 -23.34
CA GLN A 83 -5.11 5.42 -23.79
C GLN A 83 -5.42 5.01 -25.23
N ASP A 84 -4.39 4.63 -25.99
CA ASP A 84 -4.41 4.26 -27.40
C ASP A 84 -4.50 2.74 -27.64
N LEU A 85 -4.94 1.98 -26.63
CA LEU A 85 -5.15 0.54 -26.75
C LEU A 85 -6.36 0.22 -27.64
N PRO A 86 -6.32 -0.83 -28.49
CA PRO A 86 -7.43 -1.22 -29.35
C PRO A 86 -8.73 -1.46 -28.58
N ALA A 87 -9.89 -1.22 -29.19
CA ALA A 87 -11.19 -1.55 -28.62
C ALA A 87 -11.31 -3.06 -28.30
N PRO A 88 -12.25 -3.49 -27.42
CA PRO A 88 -12.41 -4.90 -27.05
C PRO A 88 -12.58 -5.86 -28.24
N GLU A 89 -13.24 -5.40 -29.31
CA GLU A 89 -13.52 -6.16 -30.53
C GLU A 89 -12.36 -6.17 -31.55
N GLU A 90 -11.36 -5.32 -31.37
CA GLU A 90 -10.24 -5.20 -32.31
C GLU A 90 -9.13 -6.23 -32.02
N LYS A 91 -8.29 -6.53 -33.03
CA LYS A 91 -7.11 -7.42 -32.84
C LYS A 91 -6.26 -6.84 -31.70
N PRO A 92 -5.98 -7.60 -30.62
CA PRO A 92 -5.23 -7.10 -29.48
C PRO A 92 -3.83 -6.66 -29.88
N ARG A 93 -3.36 -5.57 -29.25
CA ARG A 93 -1.97 -5.13 -29.36
C ARG A 93 -1.09 -6.10 -28.57
N ILE A 94 -0.18 -6.80 -29.25
CA ILE A 94 0.74 -7.72 -28.59
C ILE A 94 2.02 -6.99 -28.18
N VAL A 95 2.31 -6.93 -26.88
CA VAL A 95 3.54 -6.33 -26.34
C VAL A 95 4.30 -7.39 -25.55
N LEU A 96 5.61 -7.44 -25.73
CA LEU A 96 6.51 -8.36 -25.05
C LEU A 96 7.29 -7.59 -23.98
N PHE A 97 7.34 -8.12 -22.77
CA PHE A 97 8.04 -7.52 -21.64
C PHE A 97 9.24 -8.37 -21.27
N VAL A 98 10.37 -7.71 -21.05
CA VAL A 98 11.61 -8.31 -20.53
C VAL A 98 11.94 -7.65 -19.19
N ASP A 99 12.01 -8.45 -18.14
CA ASP A 99 12.49 -8.07 -16.82
C ASP A 99 13.83 -8.77 -16.54
N VAL A 100 14.89 -8.00 -16.28
CA VAL A 100 16.20 -8.54 -15.89
C VAL A 100 16.58 -7.98 -14.53
N GLY A 101 16.26 -8.74 -13.48
CA GLY A 101 16.42 -8.34 -12.08
C GLY A 101 17.82 -8.59 -11.52
N HIS A 102 17.92 -8.68 -10.19
CA HIS A 102 19.17 -9.02 -9.51
C HIS A 102 19.50 -10.51 -9.64
N SER A 103 18.54 -11.42 -9.47
CA SER A 103 18.75 -12.87 -9.47
C SER A 103 18.38 -13.55 -10.80
N GLY A 104 17.19 -13.28 -11.33
CA GLY A 104 16.64 -13.95 -12.51
C GLY A 104 16.21 -13.00 -13.63
N TYR A 105 15.89 -13.63 -14.76
CA TYR A 105 15.45 -13.01 -16.02
C TYR A 105 14.08 -13.59 -16.40
N GLN A 106 13.13 -12.73 -16.71
CA GLN A 106 11.75 -13.09 -17.01
C GLN A 106 11.29 -12.42 -18.32
N VAL A 107 10.51 -13.15 -19.10
CA VAL A 107 9.94 -12.69 -20.38
C VAL A 107 8.48 -13.06 -20.43
N SER A 108 7.60 -12.12 -20.73
CA SER A 108 6.16 -12.38 -20.86
C SER A 108 5.58 -11.71 -22.10
N VAL A 109 4.75 -12.44 -22.84
CA VAL A 109 4.04 -11.92 -24.03
C VAL A 109 2.59 -11.66 -23.65
N CYS A 110 2.11 -10.44 -23.92
CA CYS A 110 0.85 -9.95 -23.41
C CYS A 110 0.00 -9.34 -24.53
N ALA A 111 -1.28 -9.67 -24.54
CA ALA A 111 -2.31 -9.12 -25.41
C ALA A 111 -3.10 -8.03 -24.68
N PHE A 112 -3.22 -6.85 -25.28
CA PHE A 112 -3.96 -5.72 -24.74
C PHE A 112 -5.11 -5.28 -25.64
N ASN A 113 -6.26 -5.06 -25.01
CA ASN A 113 -7.33 -4.19 -25.49
C ASN A 113 -7.62 -3.14 -24.40
N LYS A 114 -8.41 -2.12 -24.71
CA LYS A 114 -8.86 -1.08 -23.78
C LYS A 114 -9.57 -1.71 -22.58
N GLY A 115 -8.99 -1.57 -21.38
CA GLY A 115 -9.51 -2.17 -20.14
C GLY A 115 -9.22 -3.66 -19.95
N LYS A 116 -8.37 -4.29 -20.77
CA LYS A 116 -8.17 -5.75 -20.77
C LYS A 116 -6.74 -6.16 -21.07
N LEU A 117 -6.13 -6.90 -20.14
CA LEU A 117 -4.82 -7.54 -20.25
C LEU A 117 -5.00 -9.06 -20.20
N LYS A 118 -4.40 -9.76 -21.16
CA LYS A 118 -4.20 -11.22 -21.10
C LYS A 118 -2.73 -11.57 -21.34
N ILE A 119 -2.11 -12.27 -20.40
CA ILE A 119 -0.82 -12.92 -20.63
C ILE A 119 -1.04 -14.15 -21.52
N LEU A 120 -0.18 -14.33 -22.54
CA LEU A 120 -0.26 -15.43 -23.49
C LEU A 120 0.73 -16.56 -23.15
N ALA A 121 1.94 -16.20 -22.75
CA ALA A 121 2.95 -17.12 -22.24
C ALA A 121 4.02 -16.39 -21.43
N THR A 122 4.75 -17.12 -20.57
CA THR A 122 5.96 -16.66 -19.88
C THR A 122 7.14 -17.63 -20.10
N ALA A 123 8.35 -17.10 -20.05
CA ALA A 123 9.60 -17.86 -20.08
C ALA A 123 10.68 -17.14 -19.25
N PHE A 124 11.64 -17.87 -18.70
CA PHE A 124 12.56 -17.33 -17.69
C PHE A 124 13.87 -18.13 -17.59
N ASP A 125 14.90 -17.50 -17.03
CA ASP A 125 16.11 -18.14 -16.48
C ASP A 125 16.28 -17.63 -15.04
N PRO A 126 15.97 -18.44 -14.00
CA PRO A 126 16.06 -18.03 -12.59
C PRO A 126 17.48 -17.74 -12.10
N GLU A 127 18.51 -18.12 -12.85
CA GLU A 127 19.93 -17.93 -12.51
C GLU A 127 20.60 -16.81 -13.32
N LEU A 128 19.89 -16.16 -14.24
CA LEU A 128 20.43 -15.09 -15.08
C LEU A 128 19.92 -13.71 -14.63
N GLY A 129 20.61 -13.11 -13.67
CA GLY A 129 20.36 -11.74 -13.23
C GLY A 129 21.64 -10.97 -12.98
N GLY A 130 21.51 -9.71 -12.56
CA GLY A 130 22.63 -8.81 -12.28
C GLY A 130 23.74 -9.41 -11.39
N LYS A 131 23.38 -10.24 -10.41
CA LYS A 131 24.26 -11.00 -9.51
C LYS A 131 25.21 -11.94 -10.26
N SER A 132 24.72 -12.59 -11.31
CA SER A 132 25.51 -13.56 -12.07
C SER A 132 26.62 -12.88 -12.86
N PHE A 133 26.41 -11.61 -13.26
CA PHE A 133 27.46 -10.75 -13.80
C PHE A 133 28.42 -10.23 -12.70
N ASP A 134 27.91 -9.88 -11.51
CA ASP A 134 28.77 -9.51 -10.37
C ASP A 134 29.71 -10.65 -9.95
N ASN A 135 29.20 -11.89 -9.94
CA ASN A 135 29.99 -13.10 -9.66
C ASN A 135 31.21 -13.21 -10.60
N ILE A 136 31.09 -12.81 -11.87
CA ILE A 136 32.20 -12.85 -12.83
C ILE A 136 33.26 -11.81 -12.47
N LEU A 137 32.85 -10.57 -12.13
CA LEU A 137 33.77 -9.52 -11.66
C LEU A 137 34.47 -9.91 -10.35
N VAL A 138 33.73 -10.42 -9.36
CA VAL A 138 34.29 -10.85 -8.08
C VAL A 138 35.29 -11.99 -8.25
N ASN A 139 35.00 -12.98 -9.10
CA ASN A 139 35.98 -14.04 -9.40
C ASN A 139 37.23 -13.48 -10.10
N HIS A 140 37.08 -12.58 -11.07
CA HIS A 140 38.19 -11.92 -11.76
C HIS A 140 39.12 -11.18 -10.78
N PHE A 141 38.56 -10.33 -9.91
CA PHE A 141 39.36 -9.58 -8.94
C PHE A 141 39.90 -10.44 -7.79
N CYS A 142 39.21 -11.53 -7.40
CA CYS A 142 39.80 -12.53 -6.50
C CYS A 142 41.07 -13.15 -7.11
N GLU A 143 41.04 -13.47 -8.40
CA GLU A 143 42.22 -13.97 -9.12
C GLU A 143 43.31 -12.91 -9.31
N GLU A 144 42.97 -11.66 -9.67
CA GLU A 144 43.95 -10.58 -9.76
C GLU A 144 44.64 -10.38 -8.40
N PHE A 145 43.87 -10.26 -7.31
CA PHE A 145 44.42 -9.97 -5.99
C PHE A 145 45.18 -11.14 -5.39
N GLY A 146 44.80 -12.39 -5.67
CA GLY A 146 45.60 -13.58 -5.37
C GLY A 146 46.94 -13.59 -6.12
N LYS A 147 46.97 -13.15 -7.38
CA LYS A 147 48.20 -13.08 -8.20
C LYS A 147 49.10 -11.91 -7.78
N LYS A 148 48.52 -10.72 -7.57
CA LYS A 148 49.19 -9.41 -7.38
C LYS A 148 49.53 -9.11 -5.93
N TYR A 149 48.57 -9.27 -5.02
CA TYR A 149 48.68 -8.93 -3.59
C TYR A 149 48.84 -10.16 -2.68
N LYS A 150 48.75 -11.37 -3.22
CA LYS A 150 48.76 -12.66 -2.49
C LYS A 150 47.60 -12.83 -1.49
N LEU A 151 46.47 -12.17 -1.76
CA LEU A 151 45.29 -12.20 -0.90
C LEU A 151 44.30 -13.30 -1.34
N ASP A 152 43.97 -14.25 -0.46
CA ASP A 152 42.82 -15.14 -0.65
C ASP A 152 41.55 -14.54 -0.05
N VAL A 153 40.89 -13.71 -0.84
CA VAL A 153 39.65 -13.00 -0.50
C VAL A 153 38.53 -13.96 -0.11
N LYS A 154 38.48 -15.16 -0.69
CA LYS A 154 37.37 -16.11 -0.49
C LYS A 154 37.36 -16.71 0.91
N THR A 155 38.49 -16.69 1.63
CA THR A 155 38.59 -17.11 3.03
C THR A 155 38.06 -16.07 4.03
N LYS A 156 37.78 -14.82 3.62
CA LYS A 156 37.39 -13.72 4.52
C LYS A 156 36.04 -13.11 4.11
N PRO A 157 34.90 -13.56 4.70
CA PRO A 157 33.56 -13.09 4.32
C PRO A 157 33.39 -11.57 4.29
N ARG A 158 33.95 -10.82 5.25
CA ARG A 158 33.90 -9.34 5.26
C ARG A 158 34.61 -8.70 4.06
N ALA A 159 35.76 -9.24 3.63
CA ALA A 159 36.46 -8.75 2.45
C ALA A 159 35.72 -9.13 1.17
N LEU A 160 35.19 -10.35 1.10
CA LEU A 160 34.39 -10.81 -0.04
C LEU A 160 33.12 -9.96 -0.24
N VAL A 161 32.39 -9.60 0.82
CA VAL A 161 31.21 -8.71 0.75
C VAL A 161 31.59 -7.31 0.26
N ARG A 162 32.71 -6.73 0.75
CA ARG A 162 33.22 -5.44 0.23
C ARG A 162 33.55 -5.53 -1.27
N LEU A 163 34.14 -6.63 -1.72
CA LEU A 163 34.44 -6.84 -3.14
C LEU A 163 33.16 -6.97 -3.98
N TYR A 164 32.12 -7.65 -3.49
CA TYR A 164 30.81 -7.66 -4.17
C TYR A 164 30.24 -6.24 -4.35
N GLN A 165 30.31 -5.39 -3.32
CA GLN A 165 29.81 -4.02 -3.37
C GLN A 165 30.54 -3.16 -4.41
N GLU A 166 31.88 -3.22 -4.46
CA GLU A 166 32.66 -2.47 -5.45
C GLU A 166 32.54 -3.04 -6.87
N CYS A 167 32.43 -4.37 -7.02
CA CYS A 167 32.13 -4.98 -8.31
C CYS A 167 30.75 -4.57 -8.86
N GLU A 168 29.72 -4.48 -8.00
CA GLU A 168 28.39 -4.03 -8.45
C GLU A 168 28.40 -2.55 -8.85
N LYS A 169 29.09 -1.69 -8.09
CA LYS A 169 29.34 -0.29 -8.46
C LYS A 169 30.06 -0.19 -9.80
N LEU A 170 31.12 -0.98 -10.02
CA LEU A 170 31.87 -1.01 -11.27
C LEU A 170 30.99 -1.44 -12.45
N LYS A 171 30.15 -2.48 -12.29
CA LYS A 171 29.15 -2.91 -13.29
C LYS A 171 28.17 -1.79 -13.65
N ARG A 172 27.65 -1.08 -12.63
CA ARG A 172 26.74 0.07 -12.83
C ARG A 172 27.45 1.21 -13.58
N LEU A 173 28.69 1.55 -13.22
CA LEU A 173 29.50 2.57 -13.89
C LEU A 173 29.86 2.19 -15.34
N MET A 174 30.21 0.92 -15.60
CA MET A 174 30.45 0.38 -16.95
C MET A 174 29.20 0.38 -17.83
N SER A 175 27.99 0.39 -17.25
CA SER A 175 26.76 0.51 -18.04
C SER A 175 26.60 1.90 -18.66
N ALA A 176 27.18 2.94 -18.04
CA ALA A 176 27.23 4.30 -18.59
C ALA A 176 28.51 4.53 -19.42
N ASN A 177 29.69 4.25 -18.86
CA ASN A 177 31.00 4.55 -19.45
C ASN A 177 31.62 3.31 -20.13
N SER A 178 32.35 3.49 -21.23
CA SER A 178 33.01 2.41 -21.98
C SER A 178 34.54 2.35 -21.80
N SER A 179 35.15 3.38 -21.21
CA SER A 179 36.58 3.45 -20.91
C SER A 179 37.01 2.51 -19.78
N ASP A 180 38.31 2.43 -19.53
CA ASP A 180 38.83 1.89 -18.28
C ASP A 180 38.24 2.66 -17.09
N LEU A 181 37.76 1.92 -16.09
CA LEU A 181 37.29 2.44 -14.81
C LEU A 181 38.08 1.78 -13.67
N PRO A 182 38.48 2.52 -12.63
CA PRO A 182 39.19 1.98 -11.49
C PRO A 182 38.26 1.22 -10.53
N LEU A 183 38.81 0.21 -9.87
CA LEU A 183 38.26 -0.38 -8.65
C LEU A 183 39.35 -0.31 -7.58
N ASN A 184 39.14 0.51 -6.56
CA ASN A 184 40.08 0.73 -5.46
C ASN A 184 39.38 0.42 -4.13
N ILE A 185 40.03 -0.32 -3.24
CA ILE A 185 39.50 -0.63 -1.91
C ILE A 185 40.62 -0.49 -0.87
N GLU A 186 40.50 0.50 -0.01
CA GLU A 186 41.44 0.81 1.06
C GLU A 186 41.31 -0.15 2.25
N CYS A 187 42.42 -0.48 2.91
CA CYS A 187 42.51 -1.43 4.03
C CYS A 187 41.66 -2.69 3.78
N PHE A 188 41.81 -3.31 2.60
CA PHE A 188 40.88 -4.31 2.10
C PHE A 188 40.95 -5.62 2.89
N MET A 189 42.16 -6.12 3.08
CA MET A 189 42.47 -7.32 3.86
C MET A 189 43.94 -7.27 4.30
N ASN A 190 44.22 -7.61 5.56
CA ASN A 190 45.57 -7.55 6.15
C ASN A 190 46.25 -6.17 5.98
N ASP A 191 45.47 -5.09 6.13
CA ASP A 191 45.91 -3.69 5.99
C ASP A 191 46.58 -3.34 4.65
N ILE A 192 46.26 -4.11 3.61
CA ILE A 192 46.70 -3.89 2.22
C ILE A 192 45.56 -3.25 1.43
N ASP A 193 45.88 -2.14 0.76
CA ASP A 193 45.04 -1.52 -0.26
C ASP A 193 45.09 -2.32 -1.56
N VAL A 194 43.93 -2.52 -2.19
CA VAL A 194 43.85 -3.15 -3.53
C VAL A 194 43.35 -2.16 -4.56
N SER A 195 44.00 -2.17 -5.73
CA SER A 195 43.61 -1.37 -6.89
C SER A 195 43.62 -2.26 -8.12
N GLY A 196 42.60 -2.12 -8.96
CA GLY A 196 42.47 -2.77 -10.27
C GLY A 196 41.75 -1.82 -11.23
N LYS A 197 41.59 -2.24 -12.49
CA LYS A 197 40.78 -1.51 -13.47
C LYS A 197 40.17 -2.46 -14.50
N LEU A 198 39.01 -2.09 -15.04
CA LEU A 198 38.34 -2.83 -16.10
C LEU A 198 37.56 -1.87 -17.01
N ASN A 199 37.44 -2.20 -18.29
CA ASN A 199 36.53 -1.50 -19.21
C ASN A 199 35.36 -2.39 -19.65
N ARG A 200 34.33 -1.76 -20.23
CA ARG A 200 33.11 -2.45 -20.68
C ARG A 200 33.40 -3.61 -21.64
N GLY A 201 34.33 -3.44 -22.59
CA GLY A 201 34.64 -4.46 -23.59
C GLY A 201 35.19 -5.74 -22.97
N GLN A 202 36.16 -5.60 -22.05
CA GLN A 202 36.71 -6.72 -21.30
C GLN A 202 35.65 -7.43 -20.45
N PHE A 203 34.77 -6.67 -19.80
CA PHE A 203 33.66 -7.21 -19.01
C PHE A 203 32.64 -7.97 -19.88
N GLU A 204 32.25 -7.41 -21.03
CA GLU A 204 31.30 -8.06 -21.95
C GLU A 204 31.90 -9.31 -22.62
N GLU A 205 33.21 -9.35 -22.86
CA GLU A 205 33.96 -10.55 -23.28
C GLU A 205 33.95 -11.62 -22.17
N MET A 206 34.33 -11.26 -20.94
CA MET A 206 34.27 -12.15 -19.76
C MET A 206 32.86 -12.71 -19.52
N CYS A 207 31.81 -11.94 -19.84
CA CYS A 207 30.42 -12.33 -19.66
C CYS A 207 29.79 -13.03 -20.87
N ALA A 208 30.54 -13.32 -21.94
CA ALA A 208 30.00 -13.88 -23.20
C ALA A 208 29.13 -15.13 -23.00
N GLY A 209 29.48 -16.01 -22.05
CA GLY A 209 28.71 -17.22 -21.72
C GLY A 209 27.34 -16.94 -21.08
N LEU A 210 27.23 -15.93 -20.21
CA LEU A 210 25.93 -15.48 -19.66
C LEU A 210 25.14 -14.71 -20.71
N LEU A 211 25.80 -13.86 -21.48
CA LEU A 211 25.19 -13.08 -22.56
C LEU A 211 24.60 -13.98 -23.68
N ALA A 212 25.11 -15.20 -23.85
CA ALA A 212 24.52 -16.20 -24.75
C ALA A 212 23.17 -16.76 -24.23
N LYS A 213 22.98 -16.88 -22.90
CA LYS A 213 21.73 -17.38 -22.30
C LYS A 213 20.52 -16.43 -22.54
N VAL A 214 20.77 -15.14 -22.76
CA VAL A 214 19.72 -14.09 -22.91
C VAL A 214 18.70 -14.43 -24.02
N GLU A 215 19.09 -15.15 -25.07
CA GLU A 215 18.16 -15.55 -26.13
C GLU A 215 17.26 -16.75 -25.79
N GLY A 216 17.57 -17.56 -24.78
CA GLY A 216 16.86 -18.79 -24.46
C GLY A 216 15.37 -18.56 -24.15
N PRO A 217 15.06 -17.75 -23.12
CA PRO A 217 13.68 -17.35 -22.82
C PRO A 217 12.97 -16.62 -23.98
N LEU A 218 13.67 -15.80 -24.77
CA LEU A 218 13.08 -15.14 -25.94
C LEU A 218 12.62 -16.15 -27.00
N ARG A 219 13.47 -17.14 -27.31
CA ARG A 219 13.15 -18.23 -28.25
C ARG A 219 11.98 -19.06 -27.72
N SER A 220 12.02 -19.41 -26.43
CA SER A 220 10.98 -20.21 -25.79
C SER A 220 9.60 -19.52 -25.79
N VAL A 221 9.51 -18.22 -25.46
CA VAL A 221 8.19 -17.55 -25.40
C VAL A 221 7.58 -17.36 -26.80
N MET A 222 8.41 -17.17 -27.84
CA MET A 222 7.94 -17.10 -29.23
C MET A 222 7.46 -18.47 -29.74
N GLU A 223 8.14 -19.57 -29.39
CA GLU A 223 7.70 -20.93 -29.70
C GLU A 223 6.38 -21.29 -28.98
N GLN A 224 6.27 -20.96 -27.69
CA GLN A 224 5.07 -21.19 -26.88
C GLN A 224 3.85 -20.44 -27.42
N THR A 225 4.02 -19.18 -27.86
CA THR A 225 2.93 -18.36 -28.41
C THR A 225 2.63 -18.61 -29.89
N LYS A 226 3.58 -19.22 -30.63
CA LYS A 226 3.51 -19.43 -32.10
C LYS A 226 3.36 -18.15 -32.92
N LEU A 227 3.68 -17.00 -32.33
CA LEU A 227 3.68 -15.70 -32.98
C LEU A 227 4.95 -15.51 -33.81
N LYS A 228 4.91 -14.56 -34.76
CA LYS A 228 6.11 -14.12 -35.48
C LYS A 228 6.67 -12.84 -34.83
N LYS A 229 7.91 -12.47 -35.17
CA LYS A 229 8.55 -11.25 -34.61
C LYS A 229 7.84 -9.97 -35.08
N GLU A 230 7.16 -10.06 -36.22
CA GLU A 230 6.40 -8.99 -36.85
C GLU A 230 5.08 -8.72 -36.10
N ASP A 231 4.46 -9.74 -35.49
CA ASP A 231 3.23 -9.62 -34.68
C ASP A 231 3.45 -8.86 -33.36
N ILE A 232 4.68 -8.81 -32.85
CA ILE A 232 5.03 -8.08 -31.62
C ILE A 232 5.06 -6.58 -31.91
N TYR A 233 4.13 -5.81 -31.35
CA TYR A 233 4.06 -4.35 -31.53
C TYR A 233 5.29 -3.64 -30.95
N ALA A 234 5.63 -3.93 -29.70
CA ALA A 234 6.76 -3.35 -28.98
C ALA A 234 7.39 -4.37 -28.01
N VAL A 235 8.65 -4.13 -27.67
CA VAL A 235 9.40 -4.86 -26.63
C VAL A 235 9.75 -3.86 -25.53
N GLU A 236 9.08 -3.91 -24.39
CA GLU A 236 9.35 -3.06 -23.23
C GLU A 236 10.37 -3.75 -22.32
N ILE A 237 11.36 -3.01 -21.81
CA ILE A 237 12.39 -3.53 -20.88
C ILE A 237 12.32 -2.87 -19.50
N VAL A 238 12.43 -3.70 -18.46
CA VAL A 238 12.46 -3.32 -17.04
C VAL A 238 13.48 -4.16 -16.26
N GLY A 239 13.63 -3.89 -14.96
CA GLY A 239 14.58 -4.59 -14.09
C GLY A 239 15.98 -4.00 -14.17
N GLY A 240 16.67 -3.95 -13.03
CA GLY A 240 17.90 -3.18 -12.87
C GLY A 240 19.05 -3.56 -13.81
N ALA A 241 19.18 -4.84 -14.18
CA ALA A 241 20.25 -5.33 -15.04
C ALA A 241 19.98 -5.12 -16.55
N SER A 242 18.72 -4.86 -16.94
CA SER A 242 18.37 -4.53 -18.35
C SER A 242 19.06 -3.25 -18.86
N ARG A 243 19.62 -2.44 -17.94
CA ARG A 243 20.42 -1.26 -18.26
C ARG A 243 21.74 -1.57 -18.98
N MET A 244 22.28 -2.79 -18.86
CA MET A 244 23.55 -3.19 -19.47
C MET A 244 23.48 -3.16 -21.01
N PRO A 245 24.38 -2.45 -21.72
CA PRO A 245 24.35 -2.30 -23.18
C PRO A 245 24.29 -3.63 -23.94
N ALA A 246 25.18 -4.60 -23.67
CA ALA A 246 25.14 -5.90 -24.34
C ALA A 246 23.85 -6.72 -24.14
N ILE A 247 23.09 -6.48 -23.06
CA ILE A 247 21.77 -7.12 -22.86
C ILE A 247 20.73 -6.48 -23.80
N LYS A 248 20.65 -5.14 -23.82
CA LYS A 248 19.79 -4.40 -24.75
C LYS A 248 20.09 -4.73 -26.21
N GLU A 249 21.37 -4.74 -26.58
CA GLU A 249 21.81 -5.03 -27.94
C GLU A 249 21.36 -6.42 -28.40
N ARG A 250 21.43 -7.44 -27.51
CA ARG A 250 21.01 -8.81 -27.84
C ARG A 250 19.51 -8.97 -27.96
N ILE A 251 18.72 -8.35 -27.08
CA ILE A 251 17.25 -8.38 -27.19
C ILE A 251 16.81 -7.63 -28.47
N GLY A 252 17.39 -6.45 -28.74
CA GLY A 252 17.11 -5.67 -29.94
C GLY A 252 17.47 -6.40 -31.23
N LYS A 253 18.67 -7.01 -31.31
CA LYS A 253 19.09 -7.87 -32.43
C LYS A 253 18.20 -9.10 -32.58
N PHE A 254 17.73 -9.69 -31.48
CA PHE A 254 16.84 -10.85 -31.55
C PHE A 254 15.50 -10.49 -32.22
N PHE A 255 14.89 -9.36 -31.88
CA PHE A 255 13.61 -8.95 -32.49
C PHE A 255 13.74 -8.18 -33.80
N GLY A 256 14.91 -7.59 -34.09
CA GLY A 256 15.09 -6.67 -35.22
C GLY A 256 14.36 -5.34 -35.01
N LYS A 257 14.16 -4.92 -33.76
CA LYS A 257 13.39 -3.75 -33.35
C LYS A 257 14.11 -2.97 -32.25
N GLU A 258 13.85 -1.67 -32.20
CA GLU A 258 14.25 -0.83 -31.06
C GLU A 258 13.48 -1.23 -29.80
N LEU A 259 14.12 -1.09 -28.64
CA LEU A 259 13.54 -1.45 -27.34
C LEU A 259 12.85 -0.26 -26.71
N SER A 260 11.62 -0.46 -26.26
CA SER A 260 10.84 0.54 -25.55
C SER A 260 11.22 0.58 -24.08
N THR A 261 11.25 1.79 -23.52
CA THR A 261 11.45 2.05 -22.09
C THR A 261 10.39 3.04 -21.61
N THR A 262 9.11 2.75 -21.88
CA THR A 262 8.00 3.67 -21.51
C THR A 262 7.52 3.48 -20.06
N LEU A 263 8.15 2.55 -19.33
CA LEU A 263 7.99 2.32 -17.90
C LEU A 263 9.27 2.72 -17.15
N ASN A 264 9.13 3.11 -15.88
CA ASN A 264 10.26 3.20 -14.96
C ASN A 264 10.73 1.77 -14.61
N ALA A 265 11.96 1.44 -14.97
CA ALA A 265 12.51 0.09 -14.88
C ALA A 265 12.65 -0.47 -13.45
N ASP A 266 12.69 0.38 -12.42
CA ASP A 266 12.79 -0.06 -11.02
C ASP A 266 11.42 -0.03 -10.30
N GLU A 267 10.55 0.93 -10.66
CA GLU A 267 9.28 1.14 -9.96
C GLU A 267 8.07 0.40 -10.57
N ALA A 268 8.16 -0.11 -11.81
CA ALA A 268 7.00 -0.66 -12.53
C ALA A 268 6.29 -1.80 -11.79
N VAL A 269 7.04 -2.70 -11.14
CA VAL A 269 6.49 -3.81 -10.34
C VAL A 269 5.70 -3.26 -9.14
N ALA A 270 6.33 -2.40 -8.33
CA ALA A 270 5.72 -1.84 -7.13
C ALA A 270 4.47 -0.98 -7.45
N ARG A 271 4.53 -0.16 -8.52
CA ARG A 271 3.38 0.60 -9.03
C ARG A 271 2.25 -0.33 -9.48
N GLY A 272 2.57 -1.43 -10.17
CA GLY A 272 1.61 -2.46 -10.55
C GLY A 272 0.91 -3.12 -9.37
N CYS A 273 1.66 -3.50 -8.33
CA CYS A 273 1.09 -4.06 -7.11
C CYS A 273 0.23 -3.04 -6.34
N ALA A 274 0.64 -1.78 -6.25
CA ALA A 274 -0.17 -0.71 -5.64
C ALA A 274 -1.50 -0.49 -6.39
N LEU A 275 -1.46 -0.47 -7.73
CA LEU A 275 -2.66 -0.41 -8.57
C LEU A 275 -3.56 -1.63 -8.36
N GLN A 276 -3.00 -2.84 -8.30
CA GLN A 276 -3.75 -4.06 -8.04
C GLN A 276 -4.37 -4.08 -6.63
N CYS A 277 -3.70 -3.50 -5.63
CA CYS A 277 -4.23 -3.34 -4.28
C CYS A 277 -5.43 -2.37 -4.28
N ALA A 278 -5.32 -1.25 -5.00
CA ALA A 278 -6.43 -0.30 -5.17
C ALA A 278 -7.61 -0.89 -5.97
N ILE A 279 -7.37 -1.82 -6.91
CA ILE A 279 -8.43 -2.57 -7.63
C ILE A 279 -9.16 -3.56 -6.70
N LEU A 280 -8.48 -4.13 -5.69
CA LEU A 280 -9.05 -5.11 -4.77
C LEU A 280 -9.63 -4.47 -3.48
N SER A 281 -9.30 -3.21 -3.20
CA SER A 281 -9.76 -2.52 -1.99
C SER A 281 -11.17 -1.95 -2.16
N PRO A 282 -12.13 -2.25 -1.27
CA PRO A 282 -13.48 -1.70 -1.33
C PRO A 282 -13.54 -0.18 -1.04
N ALA A 283 -12.43 0.42 -0.59
CA ALA A 283 -12.35 1.84 -0.27
C ALA A 283 -12.11 2.76 -1.48
N PHE A 284 -11.73 2.21 -2.64
CA PHE A 284 -11.35 2.99 -3.83
C PHE A 284 -12.15 2.58 -5.06
N LYS A 285 -12.80 3.55 -5.73
CA LYS A 285 -13.36 3.34 -7.07
C LYS A 285 -12.31 3.70 -8.12
N VAL A 286 -11.65 2.69 -8.68
CA VAL A 286 -10.63 2.83 -9.74
C VAL A 286 -11.20 2.50 -11.12
N ARG A 287 -10.41 2.71 -12.18
CA ARG A 287 -10.74 2.30 -13.56
C ARG A 287 -10.81 0.77 -13.62
N GLU A 288 -11.92 0.23 -14.11
CA GLU A 288 -12.06 -1.20 -14.37
C GLU A 288 -11.00 -1.67 -15.37
N PHE A 289 -10.28 -2.74 -15.02
CA PHE A 289 -9.20 -3.30 -15.82
C PHE A 289 -9.11 -4.81 -15.58
N SER A 290 -9.54 -5.61 -16.56
CA SER A 290 -9.56 -7.06 -16.48
C SER A 290 -8.17 -7.65 -16.73
N ILE A 291 -7.74 -8.59 -15.88
CA ILE A 291 -6.42 -9.22 -15.94
C ILE A 291 -6.58 -10.74 -15.97
N THR A 292 -6.17 -11.36 -17.08
CA THR A 292 -5.99 -12.82 -17.19
C THR A 292 -4.51 -13.15 -17.09
N ASP A 293 -4.12 -13.82 -16.00
CA ASP A 293 -2.77 -14.30 -15.73
C ASP A 293 -2.59 -15.75 -16.27
N VAL A 294 -1.40 -16.32 -16.14
CA VAL A 294 -1.11 -17.72 -16.53
C VAL A 294 -0.32 -18.48 -15.48
N VAL A 295 -0.51 -19.79 -15.37
CA VAL A 295 0.41 -20.67 -14.63
C VAL A 295 1.55 -21.15 -15.53
N PRO A 296 2.84 -20.98 -15.13
CA PRO A 296 4.00 -21.28 -15.99
C PRO A 296 4.28 -22.78 -16.17
N TYR A 297 3.70 -23.63 -15.32
CA TYR A 297 3.97 -25.07 -15.26
C TYR A 297 2.68 -25.87 -15.46
N SER A 298 2.79 -26.99 -16.18
CA SER A 298 1.73 -27.98 -16.24
C SER A 298 1.52 -28.67 -14.89
N ILE A 299 0.27 -28.73 -14.43
CA ILE A 299 -0.16 -29.36 -13.18
C ILE A 299 -1.00 -30.60 -13.49
N SER A 300 -0.55 -31.76 -13.03
CA SER A 300 -1.26 -33.04 -13.07
C SER A 300 -1.80 -33.44 -11.70
N LEU A 301 -2.84 -34.28 -11.71
CA LEU A 301 -3.28 -35.07 -10.57
C LEU A 301 -3.03 -36.55 -10.85
N LYS A 302 -2.66 -37.31 -9.82
CA LYS A 302 -2.59 -38.79 -9.84
C LYS A 302 -3.38 -39.40 -8.68
N TRP A 303 -3.86 -40.63 -8.88
CA TRP A 303 -4.64 -41.39 -7.89
C TRP A 303 -4.54 -42.90 -8.15
N ASN A 304 -4.70 -43.71 -7.10
CA ASN A 304 -4.84 -45.17 -7.25
C ASN A 304 -6.20 -45.46 -7.93
N SER A 305 -6.21 -46.17 -9.05
CA SER A 305 -7.45 -46.51 -9.76
C SER A 305 -8.15 -47.73 -9.15
N ALA A 306 -9.42 -47.92 -9.50
CA ALA A 306 -10.19 -49.14 -9.21
C ALA A 306 -10.64 -49.87 -10.49
N ALA A 307 -10.28 -49.33 -11.67
CA ALA A 307 -10.57 -49.91 -12.98
C ALA A 307 -9.29 -50.25 -13.78
N GLU A 308 -8.14 -49.77 -13.31
CA GLU A 308 -6.80 -50.06 -13.82
C GLU A 308 -5.95 -50.51 -12.63
N GLU A 309 -5.14 -51.56 -12.77
CA GLU A 309 -4.25 -52.02 -11.69
C GLU A 309 -3.02 -51.12 -11.54
N GLY A 310 -3.21 -49.92 -10.98
CA GLY A 310 -2.12 -48.97 -10.76
C GLY A 310 -2.56 -47.56 -10.35
N LEU A 311 -1.64 -46.61 -10.51
CA LEU A 311 -1.97 -45.18 -10.48
C LEU A 311 -2.39 -44.74 -11.89
N SER A 312 -3.54 -44.07 -12.01
CA SER A 312 -3.84 -43.24 -13.17
C SER A 312 -3.43 -41.80 -12.88
N ASP A 313 -3.09 -41.04 -13.92
CA ASP A 313 -2.88 -39.59 -13.85
C ASP A 313 -3.63 -38.82 -14.93
N CYS A 314 -3.70 -37.50 -14.78
CA CYS A 314 -4.32 -36.59 -15.74
C CYS A 314 -3.72 -35.19 -15.61
N GLU A 315 -3.32 -34.59 -16.74
CA GLU A 315 -2.99 -33.16 -16.79
C GLU A 315 -4.27 -32.33 -16.62
N VAL A 316 -4.31 -31.54 -15.55
CA VAL A 316 -5.52 -30.81 -15.16
C VAL A 316 -5.45 -29.38 -15.67
N PHE A 317 -4.27 -28.76 -15.57
CA PHE A 317 -3.95 -27.44 -16.11
C PHE A 317 -2.64 -27.52 -16.90
N PRO A 318 -2.63 -27.37 -18.24
CA PRO A 318 -1.40 -27.31 -19.04
C PRO A 318 -0.56 -26.06 -18.76
N LYS A 319 0.68 -26.07 -19.24
CA LYS A 319 1.57 -24.91 -19.28
C LYS A 319 0.92 -23.70 -19.94
N ASN A 320 1.08 -22.53 -19.31
CA ASN A 320 0.39 -21.27 -19.61
C ASN A 320 -1.15 -21.32 -19.56
N HIS A 321 -1.76 -22.28 -18.85
CA HIS A 321 -3.20 -22.24 -18.63
C HIS A 321 -3.59 -20.96 -17.89
N ALA A 322 -4.69 -20.33 -18.32
CA ALA A 322 -5.20 -19.11 -17.72
C ALA A 322 -5.51 -19.29 -16.23
N ALA A 323 -5.21 -18.26 -15.43
CA ALA A 323 -5.46 -18.20 -14.00
C ALA A 323 -6.15 -16.87 -13.62
N PRO A 324 -7.11 -16.87 -12.67
CA PRO A 324 -7.66 -18.03 -11.95
C PRO A 324 -8.58 -18.89 -12.82
N PHE A 325 -8.69 -20.19 -12.53
CA PHE A 325 -9.62 -21.09 -13.23
C PHE A 325 -10.03 -22.29 -12.36
N SER A 326 -11.15 -22.95 -12.66
CA SER A 326 -11.61 -24.17 -11.97
C SER A 326 -12.10 -25.24 -12.94
N LYS A 327 -11.72 -26.50 -12.68
CA LYS A 327 -12.07 -27.67 -13.50
C LYS A 327 -12.71 -28.73 -12.60
N VAL A 328 -13.82 -29.32 -13.03
CA VAL A 328 -14.50 -30.39 -12.28
C VAL A 328 -14.13 -31.74 -12.87
N LEU A 329 -13.53 -32.60 -12.06
CA LEU A 329 -13.26 -33.99 -12.38
C LEU A 329 -14.38 -34.87 -11.80
N THR A 330 -14.62 -36.03 -12.40
CA THR A 330 -15.59 -37.02 -11.93
C THR A 330 -14.88 -38.35 -11.69
N PHE A 331 -15.02 -38.88 -10.48
CA PHE A 331 -14.51 -40.18 -10.07
C PHE A 331 -15.67 -41.09 -9.67
N PHE A 332 -15.46 -42.41 -9.77
CA PHE A 332 -16.40 -43.42 -9.29
C PHE A 332 -15.70 -44.23 -8.20
N ARG A 333 -16.20 -44.17 -6.96
CA ARG A 333 -15.51 -44.67 -5.76
C ARG A 333 -16.46 -45.35 -4.78
N LYS A 334 -15.96 -46.30 -4.00
CA LYS A 334 -16.69 -46.94 -2.89
C LYS A 334 -16.21 -46.50 -1.50
N GLU A 335 -15.04 -45.90 -1.44
CA GLU A 335 -14.31 -45.59 -0.20
C GLU A 335 -13.50 -44.28 -0.35
N PRO A 336 -13.04 -43.67 0.77
CA PRO A 336 -12.19 -42.48 0.75
C PRO A 336 -10.93 -42.67 -0.11
N PHE A 337 -10.50 -41.61 -0.80
CA PHE A 337 -9.36 -41.70 -1.72
C PHE A 337 -8.52 -40.42 -1.72
N THR A 338 -7.23 -40.59 -1.97
CA THR A 338 -6.27 -39.49 -2.07
C THR A 338 -6.02 -39.11 -3.52
N LEU A 339 -6.05 -37.81 -3.79
CA LEU A 339 -5.50 -37.18 -4.99
C LEU A 339 -4.14 -36.57 -4.64
N GLU A 340 -3.11 -36.74 -5.47
CA GLU A 340 -1.84 -36.02 -5.32
C GLU A 340 -1.60 -35.08 -6.50
N GLY A 341 -1.40 -33.79 -6.20
CA GLY A 341 -1.05 -32.76 -7.16
C GLY A 341 0.46 -32.63 -7.34
N TYR A 342 0.89 -32.56 -8.60
CA TYR A 342 2.30 -32.44 -8.95
C TYR A 342 2.51 -31.74 -10.29
N TYR A 343 3.68 -31.16 -10.48
CA TYR A 343 4.17 -30.67 -11.76
C TYR A 343 4.67 -31.82 -12.64
N ASN A 344 4.12 -31.97 -13.84
CA ASN A 344 4.44 -33.15 -14.68
C ASN A 344 5.82 -33.06 -15.37
N ASN A 345 6.36 -31.86 -15.59
CA ASN A 345 7.67 -31.65 -16.23
C ASN A 345 8.73 -31.16 -15.24
N LYS A 346 9.41 -32.10 -14.57
CA LYS A 346 10.51 -31.81 -13.62
C LYS A 346 11.70 -31.02 -14.21
N LYS A 347 11.89 -30.99 -15.52
CA LYS A 347 13.04 -30.32 -16.16
C LYS A 347 12.87 -28.81 -16.30
N GLU A 348 11.66 -28.30 -16.09
CA GLU A 348 11.34 -26.86 -16.19
C GLU A 348 11.25 -26.17 -14.82
N LEU A 349 11.32 -26.94 -13.73
CA LEU A 349 11.21 -26.41 -12.37
C LEU A 349 12.57 -25.87 -11.87
N PRO A 350 12.59 -24.71 -11.18
CA PRO A 350 13.79 -24.22 -10.50
C PRO A 350 14.28 -25.16 -9.38
N CYS A 351 13.36 -25.90 -8.77
CA CYS A 351 13.64 -26.89 -7.73
C CYS A 351 13.26 -28.30 -8.24
N PRO A 352 14.06 -29.36 -8.02
CA PRO A 352 13.77 -30.71 -8.53
C PRO A 352 12.55 -31.41 -7.90
N ASN A 353 11.92 -30.80 -6.89
CA ASN A 353 10.69 -31.32 -6.28
C ASN A 353 9.45 -30.95 -7.11
N SER A 354 8.71 -31.96 -7.57
CA SER A 354 7.47 -31.77 -8.32
C SER A 354 6.20 -31.76 -7.47
N ALA A 355 6.26 -32.15 -6.19
CA ALA A 355 5.07 -32.36 -5.37
C ALA A 355 4.47 -31.04 -4.88
N ILE A 356 3.15 -30.88 -5.09
CA ILE A 356 2.37 -29.72 -4.61
C ILE A 356 1.68 -30.09 -3.29
N GLY A 357 1.01 -31.25 -3.25
CA GLY A 357 0.33 -31.73 -2.04
C GLY A 357 -0.59 -32.91 -2.29
N GLN A 358 -1.05 -33.51 -1.20
CA GLN A 358 -2.00 -34.61 -1.15
C GLN A 358 -3.35 -34.12 -0.59
N PHE A 359 -4.44 -34.60 -1.18
CA PHE A 359 -5.81 -34.18 -0.90
C PHE A 359 -6.66 -35.43 -0.68
N LEU A 360 -6.96 -35.75 0.58
CA LEU A 360 -7.75 -36.92 0.96
C LEU A 360 -9.24 -36.55 1.00
N VAL A 361 -10.01 -37.10 0.06
CA VAL A 361 -11.47 -36.96 0.02
C VAL A 361 -12.09 -37.98 0.97
N LYS A 362 -12.62 -37.50 2.10
CA LYS A 362 -13.21 -38.31 3.18
C LYS A 362 -14.68 -38.61 2.94
N ASN A 363 -15.24 -39.50 3.76
CA ASN A 363 -16.66 -39.86 3.84
C ASN A 363 -17.30 -40.32 2.52
N VAL A 364 -16.49 -40.77 1.56
CA VAL A 364 -16.97 -41.45 0.35
C VAL A 364 -17.50 -42.82 0.76
N VAL A 365 -18.75 -43.09 0.40
CA VAL A 365 -19.46 -44.36 0.63
C VAL A 365 -20.00 -44.88 -0.71
N PRO A 366 -20.27 -46.20 -0.88
CA PRO A 366 -20.94 -46.69 -2.08
C PRO A 366 -22.39 -46.19 -2.14
N GLN A 367 -23.02 -46.28 -3.32
CA GLN A 367 -24.46 -46.06 -3.42
C GLN A 367 -25.24 -47.18 -2.71
N ALA A 368 -26.54 -46.97 -2.46
CA ALA A 368 -27.42 -47.96 -1.84
C ALA A 368 -27.54 -49.30 -2.62
N SER A 369 -27.07 -49.37 -3.86
CA SER A 369 -26.91 -50.59 -4.67
C SER A 369 -25.61 -51.37 -4.41
N GLY A 370 -24.70 -50.85 -3.58
CA GLY A 370 -23.33 -51.38 -3.41
C GLY A 370 -22.36 -51.00 -4.54
N GLU A 371 -22.82 -50.20 -5.50
CA GLU A 371 -22.03 -49.70 -6.63
C GLU A 371 -21.20 -48.46 -6.24
N SER A 372 -20.19 -48.15 -7.07
CA SER A 372 -19.32 -47.00 -6.88
C SER A 372 -20.09 -45.67 -7.01
N ALA A 373 -20.11 -44.86 -5.95
CA ALA A 373 -20.71 -43.54 -5.98
C ALA A 373 -19.95 -42.58 -6.88
N LYS A 374 -20.70 -41.71 -7.56
CA LYS A 374 -20.19 -40.68 -8.45
C LYS A 374 -19.75 -39.47 -7.60
N VAL A 375 -18.44 -39.28 -7.46
CA VAL A 375 -17.84 -38.15 -6.74
C VAL A 375 -17.38 -37.10 -7.74
N LYS A 376 -17.98 -35.91 -7.70
CA LYS A 376 -17.46 -34.72 -8.39
C LYS A 376 -16.38 -34.08 -7.51
N VAL A 377 -15.27 -33.68 -8.09
CA VAL A 377 -14.20 -32.96 -7.39
C VAL A 377 -13.84 -31.70 -8.17
N LYS A 378 -14.00 -30.53 -7.56
CA LYS A 378 -13.69 -29.23 -8.17
C LYS A 378 -12.30 -28.80 -7.77
N VAL A 379 -11.38 -28.78 -8.72
CA VAL A 379 -10.00 -28.30 -8.52
C VAL A 379 -9.82 -26.91 -9.12
N ARG A 380 -8.91 -26.13 -8.55
CA ARG A 380 -8.78 -24.69 -8.85
C ARG A 380 -7.31 -24.27 -8.87
N VAL A 381 -6.98 -23.36 -9.78
CA VAL A 381 -5.88 -22.39 -9.60
C VAL A 381 -6.52 -21.07 -9.17
N ASN A 382 -6.09 -20.53 -8.03
CA ASN A 382 -6.66 -19.31 -7.44
C ASN A 382 -5.98 -18.02 -7.94
N ILE A 383 -6.38 -16.86 -7.40
CA ILE A 383 -5.86 -15.54 -7.84
C ILE A 383 -4.37 -15.29 -7.51
N HIS A 384 -3.78 -16.13 -6.66
CA HIS A 384 -2.37 -16.09 -6.25
C HIS A 384 -1.49 -17.01 -7.12
N GLY A 385 -2.10 -17.77 -8.05
CA GLY A 385 -1.45 -18.83 -8.82
C GLY A 385 -1.33 -20.17 -8.09
N MET A 386 -1.92 -20.32 -6.89
CA MET A 386 -1.86 -21.54 -6.09
C MET A 386 -2.95 -22.55 -6.48
N PHE A 387 -2.59 -23.84 -6.47
CA PHE A 387 -3.48 -24.97 -6.72
C PHE A 387 -4.21 -25.41 -5.44
N SER A 388 -5.47 -25.83 -5.58
CA SER A 388 -6.20 -26.53 -4.52
C SER A 388 -7.32 -27.42 -5.05
N VAL A 389 -7.71 -28.40 -4.24
CA VAL A 389 -9.02 -29.03 -4.36
C VAL A 389 -10.00 -28.17 -3.56
N SER A 390 -10.90 -27.47 -4.26
CA SER A 390 -11.77 -26.45 -3.66
C SER A 390 -13.07 -27.00 -3.07
N SER A 391 -13.59 -28.12 -3.61
CA SER A 391 -14.70 -28.88 -3.02
C SER A 391 -14.78 -30.28 -3.62
N ALA A 392 -15.39 -31.20 -2.89
CA ALA A 392 -15.72 -32.54 -3.35
C ALA A 392 -17.17 -32.86 -2.97
N SER A 393 -17.92 -33.53 -3.84
CA SER A 393 -19.32 -33.85 -3.59
C SER A 393 -19.74 -35.19 -4.18
N LEU A 394 -20.42 -36.00 -3.37
CA LEU A 394 -20.97 -37.30 -3.72
C LEU A 394 -22.38 -37.11 -4.29
N VAL A 395 -22.68 -37.78 -5.41
CA VAL A 395 -24.01 -37.78 -6.03
C VAL A 395 -24.72 -39.10 -5.71
N GLU A 396 -25.74 -39.00 -4.86
CA GLU A 396 -26.64 -40.07 -4.50
C GLU A 396 -27.77 -40.18 -5.53
N VAL A 397 -28.04 -41.41 -5.99
CA VAL A 397 -29.15 -41.73 -6.89
C VAL A 397 -30.32 -42.21 -6.03
N ILE A 398 -31.36 -41.38 -5.91
CA ILE A 398 -32.59 -41.76 -5.20
C ILE A 398 -33.50 -42.46 -6.22
N LYS A 399 -33.66 -43.77 -6.07
CA LYS A 399 -34.72 -44.51 -6.73
C LYS A 399 -36.04 -44.17 -6.04
N VAL A 400 -36.90 -43.41 -6.72
CA VAL A 400 -38.29 -43.21 -6.29
C VAL A 400 -39.03 -44.55 -6.44
N PRO A 401 -39.79 -45.02 -5.43
CA PRO A 401 -40.64 -46.19 -5.59
C PRO A 401 -41.70 -45.96 -6.67
N GLU A 402 -41.93 -46.94 -7.54
CA GLU A 402 -43.05 -46.90 -8.48
C GLU A 402 -44.34 -47.31 -7.75
N GLY A 403 -45.15 -46.33 -7.35
CA GLY A 403 -46.49 -46.58 -6.83
C GLY A 403 -46.91 -45.74 -5.61
N GLU A 404 -47.00 -44.42 -5.77
CA GLU A 404 -47.83 -43.59 -4.89
C GLU A 404 -48.36 -42.37 -5.67
N GLU A 405 -49.65 -42.35 -5.99
CA GLU A 405 -50.32 -41.16 -6.51
C GLU A 405 -50.54 -40.18 -5.36
N SER A 406 -50.10 -38.93 -5.54
CA SER A 406 -50.47 -37.82 -4.67
C SER A 406 -50.97 -36.66 -5.53
N THR A 407 -52.11 -36.09 -5.11
CA THR A 407 -52.87 -35.09 -5.86
C THR A 407 -52.27 -33.70 -5.81
N GLU A 408 -52.77 -32.84 -6.69
CA GLU A 408 -52.40 -31.43 -6.88
C GLU A 408 -52.20 -30.63 -5.58
N ASN A 409 -51.01 -30.05 -5.43
CA ASN A 409 -50.84 -28.60 -5.18
C ASN A 409 -49.35 -28.25 -5.27
N ASP A 410 -48.95 -27.59 -6.37
CA ASP A 410 -47.57 -27.11 -6.57
C ASP A 410 -47.63 -25.69 -7.15
N GLN A 411 -47.94 -24.73 -6.28
CA GLN A 411 -47.71 -23.30 -6.49
C GLN A 411 -46.61 -22.82 -5.54
N THR A 412 -45.85 -21.82 -5.99
CA THR A 412 -44.63 -21.26 -5.37
C THR A 412 -43.34 -22.08 -5.57
N VAL A 413 -42.19 -21.40 -5.44
CA VAL A 413 -40.82 -21.90 -5.66
C VAL A 413 -40.50 -22.32 -7.12
N ASN A 414 -40.49 -21.33 -8.03
CA ASN A 414 -39.78 -21.46 -9.31
C ASN A 414 -39.10 -20.15 -9.76
N GLU A 415 -38.52 -19.42 -8.81
CA GLU A 415 -37.73 -18.20 -9.04
C GLU A 415 -36.46 -18.18 -8.16
N GLU A 416 -35.47 -19.04 -8.43
CA GLU A 416 -34.11 -18.83 -7.88
C GLU A 416 -32.97 -19.52 -8.66
N GLU A 417 -33.20 -20.66 -9.32
CA GLU A 417 -32.13 -21.44 -9.99
C GLU A 417 -31.54 -20.82 -11.29
N ASN A 418 -31.95 -19.61 -11.70
CA ASN A 418 -31.50 -19.00 -12.96
C ASN A 418 -30.83 -17.62 -12.79
N LYS A 419 -30.01 -17.46 -11.75
CA LYS A 419 -29.29 -16.20 -11.45
C LYS A 419 -27.82 -16.34 -11.02
N MET A 420 -27.10 -17.34 -11.55
CA MET A 420 -25.64 -17.47 -11.39
C MET A 420 -24.90 -17.89 -12.69
N GLN A 421 -25.25 -17.31 -13.83
CA GLN A 421 -24.37 -17.30 -15.01
C GLN A 421 -24.60 -16.06 -15.88
N MET A 422 -23.50 -15.48 -16.36
CA MET A 422 -23.40 -14.24 -17.15
C MET A 422 -23.84 -12.95 -16.42
N ASP A 423 -22.85 -12.10 -16.13
CA ASP A 423 -23.07 -10.69 -15.81
C ASP A 423 -21.99 -9.86 -16.54
N HIS A 424 -22.26 -9.60 -17.83
CA HIS A 424 -21.59 -8.61 -18.69
C HIS A 424 -22.32 -8.60 -20.06
N GLU A 425 -23.39 -7.81 -20.18
CA GLU A 425 -23.45 -6.66 -21.11
C GLU A 425 -24.84 -5.96 -21.12
N ASP A 426 -24.80 -4.72 -21.62
CA ASP A 426 -25.71 -3.59 -21.39
C ASP A 426 -27.23 -3.71 -21.62
N GLN A 427 -27.93 -2.97 -20.74
CA GLN A 427 -29.01 -2.01 -21.00
C GLN A 427 -29.98 -2.20 -22.20
N LYS A 428 -31.28 -2.18 -21.89
CA LYS A 428 -32.29 -1.50 -22.73
C LYS A 428 -33.25 -0.67 -21.88
N LEU A 429 -33.54 0.54 -22.37
CA LEU A 429 -34.72 1.33 -21.98
C LEU A 429 -35.96 0.88 -22.81
N PRO A 430 -37.19 1.16 -22.36
CA PRO A 430 -38.38 0.42 -22.80
C PRO A 430 -38.96 0.83 -24.17
N THR A 431 -39.84 -0.04 -24.66
CA THR A 431 -40.58 0.03 -25.93
C THR A 431 -41.67 1.10 -25.99
N GLY A 432 -41.99 1.60 -27.19
CA GLY A 432 -43.19 2.38 -27.49
C GLY A 432 -43.68 2.19 -28.93
N ASP A 433 -44.88 1.60 -29.05
CA ASP A 433 -45.88 1.69 -30.13
C ASP A 433 -45.60 1.36 -31.63
N SER A 434 -46.24 0.25 -32.05
CA SER A 434 -47.30 0.08 -33.07
C SER A 434 -47.22 0.54 -34.56
N GLU A 435 -48.01 -0.20 -35.37
CA GLU A 435 -48.56 0.05 -36.72
C GLU A 435 -47.74 -0.08 -38.04
N ASP A 436 -47.97 -1.22 -38.71
CA ASP A 436 -48.60 -1.33 -40.05
C ASP A 436 -47.74 -1.42 -41.36
N LYS A 437 -48.28 -2.21 -42.32
CA LYS A 437 -47.90 -2.41 -43.75
C LYS A 437 -46.53 -3.05 -44.10
N LYS A 438 -46.31 -3.66 -45.30
CA LYS A 438 -47.14 -4.46 -46.25
C LYS A 438 -46.27 -4.91 -47.46
N THR A 439 -46.41 -6.16 -47.96
CA THR A 439 -45.89 -6.67 -49.27
C THR A 439 -44.34 -6.63 -49.45
N GLU A 440 -43.65 -7.35 -50.33
CA GLU A 440 -43.92 -8.30 -51.44
C GLU A 440 -43.14 -9.65 -51.19
N ALA A 441 -43.46 -10.83 -51.73
CA ALA A 441 -43.29 -11.35 -53.12
C ALA A 441 -41.82 -11.31 -53.61
N GLU A 442 -41.20 -12.32 -54.26
CA GLU A 442 -41.59 -13.65 -54.80
C GLU A 442 -40.33 -14.59 -54.68
N GLU A 443 -40.41 -15.93 -54.57
CA GLU A 443 -40.37 -16.97 -55.65
C GLU A 443 -39.17 -16.88 -56.64
N MET A 444 -38.63 -17.92 -57.29
CA MET A 444 -39.02 -19.31 -57.64
C MET A 444 -37.68 -20.12 -57.91
N GLU A 445 -37.54 -21.45 -58.12
CA GLU A 445 -38.39 -22.65 -58.09
C GLU A 445 -37.51 -23.95 -57.97
N THR A 446 -37.79 -24.89 -57.05
CA THR A 446 -37.55 -26.37 -57.18
C THR A 446 -36.10 -26.95 -57.38
N THR A 447 -35.82 -28.27 -57.31
CA THR A 447 -36.65 -29.50 -57.32
C THR A 447 -36.42 -30.49 -56.17
N GLU A 448 -37.49 -31.22 -55.86
CA GLU A 448 -37.55 -32.39 -54.97
C GLU A 448 -36.92 -33.64 -55.64
N ASP A 449 -36.69 -34.74 -54.89
CA ASP A 449 -37.62 -35.88 -54.99
C ASP A 449 -37.57 -36.89 -53.81
N ASP A 450 -38.74 -37.48 -53.58
CA ASP A 450 -39.19 -38.72 -52.90
C ASP A 450 -38.72 -39.17 -51.49
N LYS A 451 -39.67 -39.86 -50.81
CA LYS A 451 -39.55 -40.56 -49.53
C LYS A 451 -40.01 -42.00 -49.67
N GLN A 452 -39.19 -42.97 -49.24
CA GLN A 452 -39.72 -44.25 -48.77
C GLN A 452 -39.11 -44.64 -47.41
N GLY A 453 -39.98 -44.78 -46.40
CA GLY A 453 -39.59 -45.08 -45.02
C GLY A 453 -39.87 -46.52 -44.59
N LYS A 454 -39.37 -46.89 -43.41
CA LYS A 454 -39.80 -48.07 -42.65
C LYS A 454 -39.62 -47.83 -41.15
N ASN A 455 -40.51 -48.46 -40.36
CA ASN A 455 -40.76 -48.13 -38.96
C ASN A 455 -39.56 -48.36 -38.02
N GLN A 456 -39.49 -47.56 -36.95
CA GLN A 456 -38.86 -47.94 -35.68
C GLN A 456 -39.81 -47.65 -34.50
N PRO A 457 -39.63 -48.31 -33.33
CA PRO A 457 -40.61 -48.29 -32.24
C PRO A 457 -40.57 -47.00 -31.39
N PRO A 458 -41.62 -46.71 -30.59
CA PRO A 458 -41.61 -45.57 -29.68
C PRO A 458 -40.52 -45.72 -28.60
N GLN A 459 -39.68 -44.70 -28.43
CA GLN A 459 -38.68 -44.67 -27.36
C GLN A 459 -39.37 -44.52 -26.01
N ALA A 460 -39.10 -45.44 -25.08
CA ALA A 460 -39.56 -45.34 -23.70
C ALA A 460 -38.98 -44.08 -23.02
N LYS A 461 -39.85 -43.29 -22.37
CA LYS A 461 -39.41 -42.19 -21.50
C LYS A 461 -38.58 -42.77 -20.36
N LYS A 462 -37.29 -42.41 -20.28
CA LYS A 462 -36.43 -42.79 -19.15
C LYS A 462 -37.01 -42.19 -17.85
N PRO A 463 -37.03 -42.93 -16.73
CA PRO A 463 -37.54 -42.41 -15.46
C PRO A 463 -36.72 -41.21 -14.98
N LYS A 464 -37.39 -40.19 -14.43
CA LYS A 464 -36.74 -39.01 -13.83
C LYS A 464 -36.09 -39.41 -12.50
N VAL A 465 -34.82 -39.81 -12.56
CA VAL A 465 -33.98 -40.03 -11.38
C VAL A 465 -33.80 -38.71 -10.62
N LYS A 466 -34.28 -38.62 -9.38
CA LYS A 466 -33.92 -37.53 -8.46
C LYS A 466 -32.52 -37.82 -7.89
N THR A 467 -31.61 -36.86 -8.01
CA THR A 467 -30.24 -36.99 -7.46
C THR A 467 -30.02 -36.02 -6.32
N LYS A 468 -29.56 -36.53 -5.16
CA LYS A 468 -29.13 -35.70 -4.03
C LYS A 468 -27.61 -35.54 -4.10
N THR A 469 -27.11 -34.35 -3.74
CA THR A 469 -25.68 -34.06 -3.66
C THR A 469 -25.28 -33.88 -2.20
N VAL A 470 -24.20 -34.51 -1.77
CA VAL A 470 -23.65 -34.44 -0.40
C VAL A 470 -22.22 -33.93 -0.50
N GLU A 471 -21.89 -32.86 0.21
CA GLU A 471 -20.51 -32.37 0.25
C GLU A 471 -19.61 -33.28 1.11
N LEU A 472 -18.36 -33.44 0.68
CA LEU A 472 -17.38 -34.33 1.29
C LEU A 472 -16.23 -33.52 1.89
N PRO A 473 -15.83 -33.75 3.15
CA PRO A 473 -14.68 -33.08 3.74
C PRO A 473 -13.39 -33.52 3.05
N ILE A 474 -12.49 -32.56 2.83
CA ILE A 474 -11.17 -32.77 2.24
C ILE A 474 -10.11 -32.48 3.30
N GLU A 475 -9.18 -33.40 3.52
CA GLU A 475 -7.97 -33.14 4.30
C GLU A 475 -6.82 -32.80 3.34
N ASN A 476 -6.16 -31.66 3.58
CA ASN A 476 -5.08 -31.13 2.76
C ASN A 476 -3.73 -31.36 3.45
N LYS A 477 -2.81 -32.04 2.77
CA LYS A 477 -1.41 -32.19 3.19
C LYS A 477 -0.49 -31.59 2.12
N LEU A 478 -0.24 -30.30 2.25
CA LEU A 478 0.50 -29.49 1.29
C LEU A 478 2.01 -29.58 1.51
N HIS A 479 2.81 -29.39 0.46
CA HIS A 479 4.26 -29.50 0.55
C HIS A 479 4.90 -28.19 1.03
N TRP A 480 5.80 -28.26 2.01
CA TRP A 480 6.55 -27.15 2.62
C TRP A 480 5.75 -25.98 3.25
N GLN A 481 4.43 -25.93 3.16
CA GLN A 481 3.65 -24.95 3.93
C GLN A 481 3.79 -25.20 5.45
N LEU A 482 3.84 -24.14 6.25
CA LEU A 482 3.85 -24.25 7.71
C LEU A 482 2.52 -24.81 8.24
N SER A 483 2.55 -25.54 9.35
CA SER A 483 1.32 -25.86 10.08
C SER A 483 0.81 -24.62 10.81
N THR A 484 -0.49 -24.54 11.05
CA THR A 484 -1.12 -23.40 11.76
C THR A 484 -0.45 -23.10 13.09
N ASP A 485 -0.06 -24.13 13.85
CA ASP A 485 0.58 -23.98 15.16
C ASP A 485 2.00 -23.38 15.05
N VAL A 486 2.77 -23.79 14.03
CA VAL A 486 4.11 -23.25 13.75
C VAL A 486 4.01 -21.82 13.22
N LEU A 487 3.04 -21.55 12.33
CA LEU A 487 2.79 -20.21 11.80
C LEU A 487 2.39 -19.24 12.93
N ASN A 488 1.50 -19.64 13.82
CA ASN A 488 1.11 -18.85 15.01
C ASN A 488 2.32 -18.57 15.92
N LEU A 489 3.19 -19.56 16.15
CA LEU A 489 4.42 -19.37 16.91
C LEU A 489 5.41 -18.42 16.22
N CYS A 490 5.48 -18.44 14.88
CA CYS A 490 6.27 -17.47 14.12
C CYS A 490 5.70 -16.04 14.25
N VAL A 491 4.38 -15.86 14.16
CA VAL A 491 3.70 -14.57 14.39
C VAL A 491 3.95 -14.05 15.81
N GLU A 492 3.85 -14.90 16.83
CA GLU A 492 4.09 -14.51 18.23
C GLU A 492 5.54 -14.08 18.46
N ASN A 493 6.50 -14.76 17.83
CA ASN A 493 7.92 -14.42 17.95
C ASN A 493 8.29 -13.16 17.15
N GLU A 494 7.70 -12.94 15.98
CA GLU A 494 7.81 -11.67 15.24
C GLU A 494 7.28 -10.49 16.09
N GLY A 495 6.11 -10.65 16.73
CA GLY A 495 5.56 -9.65 17.64
C GLY A 495 6.49 -9.30 18.83
N LYS A 496 7.25 -10.27 19.35
CA LYS A 496 8.27 -10.03 20.39
C LYS A 496 9.46 -9.24 19.84
N MET A 497 9.94 -9.59 18.65
CA MET A 497 11.07 -8.88 18.00
C MET A 497 10.68 -7.43 17.66
N ILE A 498 9.49 -7.20 17.09
CA ILE A 498 8.95 -5.84 16.84
C ILE A 498 8.88 -5.02 18.14
N MET A 499 8.36 -5.60 19.23
CA MET A 499 8.27 -4.89 20.50
C MET A 499 9.66 -4.58 21.09
N GLN A 500 10.64 -5.45 20.88
CA GLN A 500 12.02 -5.24 21.33
C GLN A 500 12.73 -4.16 20.51
N ASP A 501 12.67 -4.22 19.18
CA ASP A 501 13.22 -3.20 18.28
C ASP A 501 12.61 -1.82 18.57
N LYS A 502 11.31 -1.77 18.89
CA LYS A 502 10.63 -0.55 19.33
C LYS A 502 11.17 -0.04 20.68
N LEU A 503 11.33 -0.91 21.69
CA LEU A 503 11.87 -0.52 22.99
C LEU A 503 13.32 -0.01 22.88
N GLU A 504 14.13 -0.68 22.06
CA GLU A 504 15.51 -0.28 21.80
C GLU A 504 15.59 1.05 21.03
N LYS A 505 14.71 1.25 20.04
CA LYS A 505 14.59 2.57 19.40
C LYS A 505 14.17 3.64 20.40
N GLU A 506 13.12 3.41 21.19
CA GLU A 506 12.65 4.39 22.19
C GLU A 506 13.68 4.69 23.29
N ARG A 507 14.65 3.79 23.53
CA ARG A 507 15.80 3.98 24.42
C ARG A 507 16.87 4.86 23.78
N ASN A 508 17.25 4.59 22.53
CA ASN A 508 18.20 5.41 21.78
C ASN A 508 17.63 6.81 21.48
N ASP A 509 16.37 6.92 21.08
CA ASP A 509 15.68 8.21 20.93
C ASP A 509 15.75 9.01 22.25
N ALA A 510 15.59 8.36 23.41
CA ALA A 510 15.72 9.02 24.72
C ALA A 510 17.16 9.46 25.06
N LYS A 511 18.18 8.66 24.71
CA LYS A 511 19.60 9.05 24.83
C LYS A 511 19.90 10.29 23.98
N ASN A 512 19.47 10.27 22.72
CA ASN A 512 19.66 11.36 21.77
C ASN A 512 19.03 12.68 22.26
N TYR A 513 17.85 12.64 22.91
CA TYR A 513 17.24 13.85 23.50
C TYR A 513 18.02 14.43 24.69
N VAL A 514 18.86 13.64 25.39
CA VAL A 514 19.79 14.18 26.39
C VAL A 514 20.96 14.86 25.70
N GLU A 515 21.58 14.18 24.72
CA GLU A 515 22.73 14.67 23.95
C GLU A 515 22.41 15.97 23.19
N GLU A 516 21.27 16.02 22.49
CA GLU A 516 20.76 17.21 21.80
C GLU A 516 20.55 18.39 22.78
N TYR A 517 19.89 18.14 23.93
CA TYR A 517 19.64 19.18 24.93
C TYR A 517 20.93 19.69 25.58
N VAL A 518 21.92 18.81 25.79
CA VAL A 518 23.24 19.19 26.32
C VAL A 518 23.95 20.14 25.37
N TYR A 519 24.05 19.78 24.08
CA TYR A 519 24.69 20.64 23.07
C TYR A 519 23.91 21.94 22.82
N GLU A 520 22.58 21.88 22.78
CA GLU A 520 21.72 23.06 22.61
C GLU A 520 21.93 24.06 23.77
N MET A 521 21.86 23.60 25.02
CA MET A 521 21.96 24.48 26.19
C MET A 521 23.38 25.00 26.40
N ARG A 522 24.43 24.19 26.19
CA ARG A 522 25.83 24.63 26.32
C ARG A 522 26.15 25.77 25.35
N ASN A 523 25.63 25.72 24.13
CA ASN A 523 25.72 26.83 23.17
C ASN A 523 24.90 28.05 23.63
N LYS A 524 23.62 27.85 24.00
CA LYS A 524 22.71 28.94 24.38
C LYS A 524 23.12 29.71 25.63
N LEU A 525 23.67 29.06 26.65
CA LEU A 525 24.10 29.67 27.92
C LEU A 525 25.23 30.69 27.74
N HIS A 526 26.16 30.43 26.81
CA HIS A 526 27.25 31.35 26.45
C HIS A 526 26.88 32.21 25.22
N GLY A 527 25.58 32.35 24.95
CA GLY A 527 25.02 33.11 23.82
C GLY A 527 23.72 33.81 24.22
N ILE A 528 22.61 33.45 23.58
CA ILE A 528 21.33 34.18 23.74
C ILE A 528 20.76 34.17 25.16
N LEU A 529 21.11 33.19 26.00
CA LEU A 529 20.63 33.05 27.38
C LEU A 529 21.55 33.68 28.43
N GLU A 530 22.75 34.14 28.07
CA GLU A 530 23.78 34.64 29.01
C GLU A 530 23.23 35.69 29.99
N LYS A 531 22.32 36.55 29.51
CA LYS A 531 21.73 37.66 30.28
C LYS A 531 20.55 37.27 31.18
N PHE A 532 20.12 36.01 31.15
CA PHE A 532 18.90 35.51 31.82
C PHE A 532 19.20 34.49 32.94
N VAL A 533 20.49 34.30 33.22
CA VAL A 533 21.05 33.47 34.28
C VAL A 533 22.17 34.25 34.96
N ASN A 534 22.31 34.15 36.29
CA ASN A 534 23.45 34.77 36.98
C ASN A 534 24.70 33.89 36.87
N GLU A 535 25.88 34.46 37.11
CA GLU A 535 27.18 33.78 36.95
C GLU A 535 27.28 32.45 37.72
N ALA A 536 26.79 32.38 38.96
CA ALA A 536 26.89 31.18 39.78
C ALA A 536 25.96 30.05 39.30
N ASP A 537 24.71 30.37 38.93
CA ASP A 537 23.76 29.41 38.37
C ASP A 537 24.20 28.95 36.97
N ARG A 538 24.78 29.86 36.16
CA ARG A 538 25.33 29.58 34.84
C ARG A 538 26.46 28.55 34.95
N ASP A 539 27.44 28.80 35.80
CA ASP A 539 28.63 27.95 35.91
C ASP A 539 28.28 26.59 36.55
N THR A 540 27.34 26.57 37.50
CA THR A 540 26.80 25.34 38.07
C THR A 540 26.07 24.50 37.02
N PHE A 541 25.27 25.13 36.15
CA PHE A 541 24.53 24.42 35.11
C PHE A 541 25.45 23.98 33.96
N SER A 542 26.40 24.81 33.52
CA SER A 542 27.43 24.42 32.54
C SER A 542 28.24 23.22 33.03
N LEU A 543 28.64 23.18 34.32
CA LEU A 543 29.30 22.01 34.89
C LEU A 543 28.41 20.76 34.85
N LYS A 544 27.14 20.84 35.27
CA LYS A 544 26.22 19.67 35.21
C LYS A 544 25.87 19.23 33.77
N LEU A 545 25.98 20.13 32.78
CA LEU A 545 25.91 19.78 31.35
C LEU A 545 27.17 19.01 30.92
N GLU A 546 28.36 19.48 31.29
CA GLU A 546 29.64 18.81 31.00
C GLU A 546 29.76 17.44 31.69
N ASP A 547 29.37 17.33 32.97
CA ASP A 547 29.26 16.06 33.69
C ASP A 547 28.29 15.07 33.00
N THR A 548 27.24 15.58 32.36
CA THR A 548 26.27 14.75 31.63
C THR A 548 26.76 14.36 30.24
N GLU A 549 27.51 15.24 29.57
CA GLU A 549 28.22 14.93 28.31
C GLU A 549 29.25 13.81 28.53
N SER A 550 30.11 13.93 29.56
CA SER A 550 31.06 12.88 29.93
C SER A 550 30.36 11.57 30.29
N TRP A 551 29.28 11.64 31.09
CA TRP A 551 28.50 10.46 31.46
C TRP A 551 27.90 9.73 30.23
N LEU A 552 27.41 10.44 29.21
CA LEU A 552 26.81 9.82 28.01
C LEU A 552 27.78 8.95 27.19
N TYR A 553 29.08 9.22 27.31
CA TYR A 553 30.17 8.47 26.65
C TYR A 553 30.92 7.51 27.60
N GLU A 554 30.51 7.41 28.86
CA GLU A 554 31.03 6.48 29.87
C GLU A 554 29.89 5.61 30.43
N ASP A 555 29.61 5.67 31.74
CA ASP A 555 28.56 4.87 32.41
C ASP A 555 27.15 5.00 31.79
N GLY A 556 26.90 6.09 31.07
CA GLY A 556 25.65 6.40 30.37
C GLY A 556 25.56 5.83 28.95
N GLU A 557 26.56 5.11 28.44
CA GLU A 557 26.51 4.62 27.05
C GLU A 557 25.32 3.68 26.81
N ASP A 558 25.11 2.70 27.71
CA ASP A 558 24.10 1.65 27.58
C ASP A 558 23.16 1.57 28.79
N GLN A 559 22.36 2.63 29.02
CA GLN A 559 21.43 2.72 30.15
C GLN A 559 19.98 2.47 29.75
N GLN A 560 19.14 2.18 30.75
CA GLN A 560 17.70 2.01 30.55
C GLN A 560 17.03 3.35 30.20
N LYS A 561 16.01 3.29 29.34
CA LYS A 561 15.25 4.46 28.84
C LYS A 561 14.85 5.47 29.92
N GLN A 562 14.44 4.99 31.09
CA GLN A 562 14.03 5.86 32.20
C GLN A 562 15.18 6.74 32.73
N VAL A 563 16.41 6.22 32.77
CA VAL A 563 17.59 6.97 33.25
C VAL A 563 17.86 8.19 32.37
N TYR A 564 17.69 8.08 31.06
CA TYR A 564 17.81 9.21 30.13
C TYR A 564 16.66 10.22 30.31
N ILE A 565 15.43 9.75 30.54
CA ILE A 565 14.28 10.62 30.82
C ILE A 565 14.50 11.41 32.13
N ASP A 566 14.96 10.74 33.18
CA ASP A 566 15.22 11.34 34.48
C ASP A 566 16.36 12.37 34.37
N LYS A 567 17.49 12.01 33.73
CA LYS A 567 18.59 12.94 33.40
C LYS A 567 18.12 14.17 32.63
N LEU A 568 17.25 14.01 31.63
CA LEU A 568 16.70 15.12 30.85
C LEU A 568 15.80 16.03 31.69
N GLY A 569 15.02 15.46 32.62
CA GLY A 569 14.25 16.22 33.61
C GLY A 569 15.15 17.01 34.56
N ASP A 570 16.21 16.36 35.05
CA ASP A 570 17.23 16.89 35.96
C ASP A 570 18.02 18.07 35.38
N LEU A 571 18.21 18.11 34.05
CA LEU A 571 18.79 19.24 33.32
C LEU A 571 17.74 20.32 33.05
N LYS A 572 16.54 19.94 32.62
CA LYS A 572 15.43 20.89 32.34
C LYS A 572 14.98 21.65 33.59
N GLN A 573 15.12 21.09 34.79
CA GLN A 573 14.80 21.81 36.03
C GLN A 573 15.59 23.12 36.20
N MET A 574 16.83 23.20 35.69
CA MET A 574 17.65 24.42 35.71
C MET A 574 17.51 25.23 34.40
N GLY A 575 17.49 24.55 33.25
CA GLY A 575 17.47 25.22 31.94
C GLY A 575 16.11 25.82 31.56
N GLN A 576 15.00 25.21 31.96
CA GLN A 576 13.65 25.66 31.60
C GLN A 576 13.34 27.07 32.16
N PRO A 577 13.62 27.41 33.44
CA PRO A 577 13.46 28.78 33.94
C PRO A 577 14.25 29.84 33.16
N ILE A 578 15.48 29.52 32.72
CA ILE A 578 16.34 30.43 31.96
C ILE A 578 15.74 30.68 30.55
N CYS A 579 15.33 29.60 29.88
CA CYS A 579 14.63 29.68 28.59
C CYS A 579 13.29 30.43 28.70
N GLU A 580 12.54 30.24 29.78
CA GLU A 580 11.31 30.97 30.04
C GLU A 580 11.58 32.46 30.21
N ARG A 581 12.56 32.88 31.03
CA ARG A 581 12.93 34.30 31.22
C ARG A 581 13.31 34.97 29.89
N TYR A 582 14.08 34.29 29.04
CA TYR A 582 14.43 34.76 27.69
C TYR A 582 13.19 34.95 26.80
N MET A 583 12.35 33.93 26.67
CA MET A 583 11.12 33.98 25.87
C MET A 583 10.17 35.09 26.37
N GLU A 584 9.97 35.14 27.68
CA GLU A 584 9.17 36.14 28.37
C GLU A 584 9.71 37.56 28.14
N ALA A 585 11.02 37.77 28.18
CA ALA A 585 11.61 39.08 27.88
C ALA A 585 11.45 39.51 26.41
N ASN A 586 11.49 38.58 25.45
CA ASN A 586 11.38 38.88 24.02
C ASN A 586 9.94 39.16 23.56
N GLU A 587 8.96 38.44 24.11
CA GLU A 587 7.56 38.50 23.67
C GLU A 587 6.67 39.45 24.52
N ARG A 588 7.00 39.68 25.80
CA ARG A 588 6.24 40.61 26.68
C ARG A 588 6.11 42.04 26.13
N PRO A 589 7.12 42.66 25.47
CA PRO A 589 6.95 43.98 24.87
C PRO A 589 5.80 44.04 23.86
N LYS A 590 5.63 42.99 23.03
CA LYS A 590 4.56 42.88 22.03
C LYS A 590 3.18 42.70 22.69
N ALA A 591 3.11 41.89 23.75
CA ALA A 591 1.89 41.72 24.55
C ALA A 591 1.47 43.05 25.22
N PHE A 592 2.41 43.86 25.69
CA PHE A 592 2.14 45.20 26.20
C PHE A 592 1.74 46.19 25.10
N GLU A 593 2.36 46.12 23.91
CA GLU A 593 1.98 46.95 22.77
C GLU A 593 0.52 46.68 22.35
N GLU A 594 0.09 45.43 22.29
CA GLU A 594 -1.30 45.06 21.98
C GLU A 594 -2.29 45.52 23.07
N LEU A 595 -1.94 45.39 24.36
CA LEU A 595 -2.74 45.95 25.45
C LEU A 595 -2.86 47.48 25.33
N GLY A 596 -1.75 48.17 25.04
CA GLY A 596 -1.72 49.62 24.84
C GLY A 596 -2.55 50.07 23.63
N ARG A 597 -2.47 49.33 22.52
CA ARG A 597 -3.29 49.54 21.33
C ARG A 597 -4.78 49.39 21.64
N GLN A 598 -5.15 48.36 22.39
CA GLN A 598 -6.56 48.13 22.77
C GLN A 598 -7.09 49.17 23.75
N ILE A 599 -6.29 49.58 24.75
CA ILE A 599 -6.59 50.73 25.62
C ILE A 599 -6.82 51.99 24.77
N GLN A 600 -5.93 52.29 23.82
CA GLN A 600 -6.05 53.48 22.98
C GLN A 600 -7.30 53.46 22.07
N VAL A 601 -7.72 52.29 21.58
CA VAL A 601 -8.99 52.16 20.82
C VAL A 601 -10.19 52.53 21.71
N TYR A 602 -10.27 52.00 22.93
CA TYR A 602 -11.38 52.33 23.82
C TYR A 602 -11.33 53.77 24.35
N MET A 603 -10.14 54.34 24.61
CA MET A 603 -9.98 55.76 24.91
C MET A 603 -10.57 56.64 23.80
N LYS A 604 -10.24 56.38 22.53
CA LYS A 604 -10.76 57.15 21.38
C LYS A 604 -12.28 57.07 21.24
N ILE A 605 -12.89 55.93 21.59
CA ILE A 605 -14.35 55.78 21.54
C ILE A 605 -15.01 56.58 22.68
N VAL A 606 -14.41 56.58 23.88
CA VAL A 606 -14.85 57.44 25.00
C VAL A 606 -14.66 58.93 24.67
N GLU A 607 -13.56 59.32 24.03
CA GLU A 607 -13.34 60.68 23.54
C GLU A 607 -14.37 61.08 22.48
N ALA A 608 -14.70 60.20 21.53
CA ALA A 608 -15.73 60.42 20.52
C ALA A 608 -17.13 60.56 21.13
N TYR A 609 -17.48 59.74 22.13
CA TYR A 609 -18.71 59.89 22.92
C TYR A 609 -18.80 61.26 23.59
N ASN A 610 -17.74 61.67 24.30
CA ASN A 610 -17.66 62.98 24.96
C ASN A 610 -17.71 64.16 23.97
N ALA A 611 -17.26 63.96 22.73
CA ALA A 611 -17.38 64.92 21.63
C ALA A 611 -18.76 64.93 20.93
N LYS A 612 -19.68 64.04 21.34
CA LYS A 612 -20.98 63.79 20.69
C LYS A 612 -20.87 63.36 19.23
N ASP A 613 -19.90 62.49 18.93
CA ASP A 613 -19.86 61.79 17.66
C ASP A 613 -21.17 61.02 17.46
N GLU A 614 -21.82 61.23 16.31
CA GLU A 614 -23.10 60.59 15.99
C GLU A 614 -23.06 59.08 16.18
N LEU A 615 -21.91 58.43 15.96
CA LEU A 615 -21.75 56.97 16.05
C LEU A 615 -21.92 56.43 17.48
N TYR A 616 -21.77 57.26 18.51
CA TYR A 616 -21.72 56.85 19.91
C TYR A 616 -22.66 57.61 20.88
N ASP A 617 -23.18 58.80 20.55
CA ASP A 617 -24.06 59.62 21.42
C ASP A 617 -25.36 58.90 21.89
N HIS A 618 -25.67 57.70 21.35
CA HIS A 618 -26.77 56.83 21.80
C HIS A 618 -26.44 55.87 22.96
N LEU A 619 -25.19 55.85 23.45
CA LEU A 619 -24.76 54.98 24.54
C LEU A 619 -25.10 55.56 25.92
N ASP A 620 -25.35 54.70 26.91
CA ASP A 620 -25.70 55.09 28.28
C ASP A 620 -24.51 55.73 29.02
N GLU A 621 -24.75 56.89 29.65
CA GLU A 621 -23.72 57.69 30.30
C GLU A 621 -23.04 56.97 31.47
N LEU A 622 -23.78 56.15 32.23
CA LEU A 622 -23.24 55.38 33.35
C LEU A 622 -22.41 54.19 32.84
N GLU A 623 -22.85 53.53 31.78
CA GLU A 623 -22.08 52.46 31.15
C GLU A 623 -20.79 52.98 30.50
N VAL A 624 -20.83 54.10 29.77
CA VAL A 624 -19.64 54.70 29.16
C VAL A 624 -18.68 55.24 30.23
N THR A 625 -19.19 55.81 31.32
CA THR A 625 -18.37 56.15 32.50
C THR A 625 -17.73 54.91 33.14
N GLY A 626 -18.45 53.77 33.15
CA GLY A 626 -17.90 52.48 33.56
C GLY A 626 -16.76 51.99 32.66
N VAL A 627 -16.91 52.16 31.33
CA VAL A 627 -15.87 51.84 30.34
C VAL A 627 -14.64 52.75 30.52
N ASP A 628 -14.83 54.06 30.59
CA ASP A 628 -13.76 55.04 30.85
C ASP A 628 -12.94 54.67 32.10
N LYS A 629 -13.62 54.29 33.18
CA LYS A 629 -12.96 53.80 34.39
C LYS A 629 -12.14 52.52 34.12
N GLN A 630 -12.70 51.50 33.48
CA GLN A 630 -12.00 50.25 33.20
C GLN A 630 -10.76 50.45 32.31
N VAL A 631 -10.85 51.36 31.34
CA VAL A 631 -9.74 51.76 30.46
C VAL A 631 -8.64 52.47 31.26
N LYS A 632 -9.00 53.38 32.17
CA LYS A 632 -8.05 54.06 33.07
C LYS A 632 -7.41 53.10 34.07
N ASP A 633 -8.18 52.22 34.70
CA ASP A 633 -7.68 51.20 35.64
C ASP A 633 -6.71 50.24 34.93
N ALA A 634 -6.99 49.85 33.67
CA ALA A 634 -6.08 49.05 32.85
C ALA A 634 -4.80 49.82 32.44
N MET A 635 -4.91 51.12 32.12
CA MET A 635 -3.75 51.96 31.79
C MET A 635 -2.83 52.18 32.99
N VAL A 636 -3.40 52.35 34.19
CA VAL A 636 -2.64 52.44 35.45
C VAL A 636 -1.98 51.09 35.78
N TRP A 637 -2.70 49.98 35.62
CA TRP A 637 -2.14 48.63 35.80
C TRP A 637 -0.96 48.37 34.85
N MET A 638 -1.14 48.66 33.55
CA MET A 638 -0.10 48.51 32.53
C MET A 638 1.13 49.35 32.87
N SER A 639 0.95 50.64 33.16
CA SER A 639 2.05 51.55 33.50
C SER A 639 2.80 51.12 34.77
N SER A 640 2.06 50.65 35.78
CA SER A 640 2.63 50.13 37.04
C SER A 640 3.43 48.85 36.81
N LYS A 641 2.88 47.88 36.08
CA LYS A 641 3.55 46.60 35.78
C LYS A 641 4.76 46.77 34.85
N MET A 642 4.68 47.63 33.83
CA MET A 642 5.83 47.98 32.99
C MET A 642 6.96 48.62 33.82
N ASN A 643 6.65 49.58 34.69
CA ASN A 643 7.66 50.20 35.56
C ASN A 643 8.29 49.19 36.52
N GLN A 644 7.48 48.35 37.19
CA GLN A 644 8.00 47.28 38.05
C GLN A 644 8.91 46.30 37.28
N GLN A 645 8.51 45.90 36.07
CA GLN A 645 9.28 44.99 35.22
C GLN A 645 10.57 45.62 34.67
N ASN A 646 10.60 46.93 34.41
CA ASN A 646 11.79 47.65 33.95
C ASN A 646 12.86 47.81 35.06
N ASN A 647 12.48 47.64 36.33
CA ASN A 647 13.40 47.66 37.48
C ASN A 647 13.76 46.24 37.96
N GLN A 648 13.27 45.19 37.30
CA GLN A 648 13.54 43.78 37.65
C GLN A 648 14.74 43.26 36.87
N ASP A 649 15.62 42.53 37.55
CA ASP A 649 16.79 41.89 36.94
C ASP A 649 16.37 40.76 35.97
N LEU A 650 17.06 40.65 34.83
CA LEU A 650 16.75 39.65 33.79
C LEU A 650 17.08 38.21 34.22
N THR A 651 17.94 38.04 35.24
CA THR A 651 18.26 36.75 35.86
C THR A 651 17.22 36.29 36.89
N LEU A 652 16.19 37.09 37.15
CA LEU A 652 15.08 36.78 38.05
C LEU A 652 13.78 36.54 37.28
N ASP A 653 12.82 35.92 37.95
CA ASP A 653 11.49 35.69 37.38
C ASP A 653 10.76 37.03 37.16
N PRO A 654 10.01 37.17 36.05
CA PRO A 654 9.39 38.44 35.68
C PRO A 654 8.26 38.84 36.62
N VAL A 655 8.10 40.15 36.84
CA VAL A 655 7.05 40.74 37.69
C VAL A 655 5.67 40.66 37.03
N VAL A 656 5.63 40.38 35.73
CA VAL A 656 4.41 40.12 34.98
C VAL A 656 4.69 39.16 33.82
N LYS A 657 3.97 38.04 33.75
CA LYS A 657 4.06 37.07 32.67
C LYS A 657 3.14 37.44 31.50
N ILE A 658 3.48 37.02 30.29
CA ILE A 658 2.69 37.26 29.06
C ILE A 658 1.24 36.78 29.22
N GLY A 659 1.05 35.64 29.90
CA GLY A 659 -0.27 35.09 30.20
C GLY A 659 -1.15 36.03 31.06
N GLU A 660 -0.55 36.80 31.98
CA GLU A 660 -1.28 37.78 32.79
C GLU A 660 -1.67 39.01 31.97
N ILE A 661 -0.81 39.45 31.04
CA ILE A 661 -1.11 40.54 30.12
C ILE A 661 -2.27 40.13 29.21
N HIS A 662 -2.21 38.95 28.59
CA HIS A 662 -3.30 38.41 27.76
C HIS A 662 -4.60 38.18 28.55
N ALA A 663 -4.52 37.81 29.83
CA ALA A 663 -5.69 37.79 30.70
C ALA A 663 -6.28 39.20 30.88
N LYS A 664 -5.45 40.24 31.03
CA LYS A 664 -5.89 41.63 31.16
C LYS A 664 -6.48 42.20 29.86
N ILE A 665 -5.96 41.87 28.67
CA ILE A 665 -6.59 42.28 27.40
C ILE A 665 -7.99 41.67 27.27
N LYS A 666 -8.14 40.40 27.68
CA LYS A 666 -9.42 39.68 27.65
C LYS A 666 -10.42 40.23 28.67
N GLU A 667 -9.96 40.60 29.87
CA GLU A 667 -10.77 41.28 30.88
C GLU A 667 -11.28 42.64 30.34
N LEU A 668 -10.38 43.46 29.81
CA LEU A 668 -10.70 44.77 29.23
C LEU A 668 -11.67 44.67 28.05
N TYR A 669 -11.46 43.71 27.13
CA TYR A 669 -12.38 43.41 26.03
C TYR A 669 -13.77 43.02 26.55
N SER A 670 -13.82 42.12 27.54
CA SER A 670 -15.08 41.60 28.09
C SER A 670 -15.88 42.67 28.84
N ALA A 671 -15.20 43.65 29.45
CA ALA A 671 -15.84 44.79 30.10
C ALA A 671 -16.30 45.87 29.11
N CYS A 672 -15.45 46.23 28.14
CA CYS A 672 -15.68 47.41 27.29
C CYS A 672 -16.48 47.09 26.02
N ASN A 673 -16.19 45.98 25.36
CA ASN A 673 -16.77 45.67 24.04
C ASN A 673 -18.31 45.53 24.06
N PRO A 674 -18.95 44.86 25.05
CA PRO A 674 -20.41 44.70 25.06
C PRO A 674 -21.20 46.01 25.26
N VAL A 675 -20.57 47.04 25.85
CA VAL A 675 -21.13 48.39 25.95
C VAL A 675 -20.97 49.13 24.63
N LEU A 676 -19.73 49.21 24.14
CA LEU A 676 -19.38 50.03 22.96
C LEU A 676 -19.88 49.45 21.64
N SER A 677 -20.27 48.17 21.59
CA SER A 677 -20.86 47.53 20.40
C SER A 677 -22.39 47.54 20.38
N LYS A 678 -23.08 48.26 21.27
CA LYS A 678 -24.55 48.36 21.25
C LYS A 678 -25.02 49.14 20.00
N PRO A 679 -25.92 48.57 19.18
CA PRO A 679 -26.40 49.25 17.98
C PRO A 679 -27.30 50.44 18.33
N LYS A 680 -27.29 51.46 17.46
CA LYS A 680 -28.24 52.59 17.54
C LYS A 680 -29.69 52.11 17.59
N PRO A 681 -30.56 52.70 18.44
CA PRO A 681 -31.99 52.53 18.33
C PRO A 681 -32.48 52.90 16.92
N LYS A 682 -33.35 52.07 16.32
CA LYS A 682 -33.99 52.43 15.05
C LYS A 682 -35.01 53.54 15.27
N VAL A 683 -34.86 54.65 14.57
CA VAL A 683 -35.87 55.71 14.50
C VAL A 683 -36.95 55.28 13.49
N GLU A 684 -38.20 55.17 13.93
CA GLU A 684 -39.33 54.98 13.01
C GLU A 684 -39.75 56.33 12.37
N PRO A 685 -40.11 56.36 11.07
CA PRO A 685 -40.56 57.58 10.41
C PRO A 685 -41.98 57.99 10.87
N PRO A 686 -42.32 59.29 10.83
CA PRO A 686 -43.54 59.82 11.41
C PRO A 686 -44.81 59.41 10.65
N LYS A 687 -45.94 59.32 11.37
CA LYS A 687 -47.29 59.21 10.81
C LYS A 687 -48.05 60.52 11.01
N GLU A 688 -48.39 61.20 9.93
CA GLU A 688 -49.32 62.34 9.95
C GLU A 688 -50.77 61.88 9.71
N GLU A 689 -51.63 62.34 10.62
CA GLU A 689 -53.06 62.66 10.49
C GLU A 689 -54.06 61.77 9.72
N LYS A 690 -55.12 61.37 10.46
CA LYS A 690 -56.49 61.87 10.18
C LYS A 690 -57.46 61.68 11.37
N THR A 691 -58.10 62.78 11.76
CA THR A 691 -59.51 62.98 12.21
C THR A 691 -60.34 61.75 12.69
N GLU A 692 -61.13 61.80 13.77
CA GLU A 692 -61.65 62.95 14.56
C GLU A 692 -62.21 62.50 15.95
N ASN A 693 -62.18 63.41 16.94
CA ASN A 693 -63.01 63.47 18.17
C ASN A 693 -63.30 62.20 19.03
N GLY A 694 -62.58 62.07 20.16
CA GLY A 694 -63.09 61.41 21.40
C GLY A 694 -62.39 60.10 21.83
N PRO A 695 -62.19 59.79 23.14
CA PRO A 695 -61.07 58.91 23.54
C PRO A 695 -61.39 57.67 24.41
N VAL A 696 -60.36 56.80 24.53
CA VAL A 696 -60.08 55.72 25.53
C VAL A 696 -60.48 54.25 25.23
N ASN A 697 -59.47 53.51 24.74
CA ASN A 697 -59.01 52.12 25.02
C ASN A 697 -59.91 50.97 25.55
N GLY A 698 -59.59 49.75 25.11
CA GLY A 698 -59.67 48.51 25.93
C GLY A 698 -59.37 47.17 25.23
N GLN A 699 -58.19 46.56 25.52
CA GLN A 699 -57.90 45.09 25.60
C GLN A 699 -58.06 44.21 24.31
N GLU A 700 -57.49 42.98 24.15
CA GLU A 700 -56.65 42.13 25.02
C GLU A 700 -55.77 41.09 24.27
N GLY A 701 -54.78 40.50 24.96
CA GLY A 701 -54.35 39.09 24.82
C GLY A 701 -53.07 38.75 24.02
N THR A 702 -52.33 37.63 24.26
CA THR A 702 -51.80 37.00 25.50
C THR A 702 -50.90 35.77 25.18
N GLU A 703 -50.05 35.38 26.14
CA GLU A 703 -49.48 34.03 26.40
C GLU A 703 -48.22 33.49 25.65
N GLU A 704 -47.66 32.43 26.27
CA GLU A 704 -46.28 31.90 26.17
C GLU A 704 -46.23 30.47 25.52
N PRO A 705 -45.24 29.58 25.80
CA PRO A 705 -43.82 29.60 25.42
C PRO A 705 -43.37 28.35 24.62
N CYS A 706 -42.05 28.22 24.39
CA CYS A 706 -41.22 27.04 24.78
C CYS A 706 -40.34 26.35 23.70
N ASN A 707 -39.03 26.34 23.98
CA ASN A 707 -38.02 25.28 23.76
C ASN A 707 -37.39 24.87 22.39
N SER A 708 -36.09 24.54 22.53
CA SER A 708 -35.35 23.38 21.95
C SER A 708 -34.49 23.48 20.67
N ASP A 709 -33.25 23.01 20.86
CA ASP A 709 -32.39 22.11 20.04
C ASP A 709 -31.84 22.40 18.62
N LYS A 710 -30.57 21.98 18.47
CA LYS A 710 -29.81 21.41 17.32
C LYS A 710 -30.07 21.81 15.84
N ALA A 711 -29.03 22.43 15.27
CA ALA A 711 -28.26 22.01 14.07
C ALA A 711 -28.89 21.89 12.64
N LYS A 712 -28.34 22.70 11.71
CA LYS A 712 -27.87 22.43 10.30
C LYS A 712 -28.55 21.30 9.46
N PRO A 713 -28.81 21.51 8.13
CA PRO A 713 -27.73 21.85 7.16
C PRO A 713 -28.13 22.72 5.92
N ALA A 714 -27.29 22.70 4.87
CA ALA A 714 -27.30 23.49 3.61
C ALA A 714 -28.50 23.23 2.65
N GLY A 715 -28.73 23.98 1.56
CA GLY A 715 -28.04 25.16 0.96
C GLY A 715 -29.07 26.15 0.34
N THR A 716 -28.96 26.84 -0.80
CA THR A 716 -27.95 27.10 -1.89
C THR A 716 -28.52 28.33 -2.72
N GLU A 717 -28.04 28.96 -3.82
CA GLU A 717 -26.89 28.90 -4.77
C GLU A 717 -26.82 30.27 -5.56
N GLN A 718 -25.79 30.46 -6.43
CA GLN A 718 -25.64 31.45 -7.54
C GLN A 718 -25.51 32.97 -7.24
N GLY A 719 -24.61 33.65 -8.00
CA GLY A 719 -24.58 35.13 -8.12
C GLY A 719 -23.20 35.83 -8.07
N THR A 720 -22.36 35.69 -9.10
CA THR A 720 -21.13 36.50 -9.33
C THR A 720 -21.43 37.84 -10.05
N PRO A 721 -20.48 38.78 -10.23
CA PRO A 721 -19.02 38.75 -9.98
C PRO A 721 -18.59 39.74 -8.87
N GLU A 722 -17.34 40.21 -8.65
CA GLU A 722 -16.01 40.17 -9.33
C GLU A 722 -14.91 40.19 -8.20
N LYS A 723 -13.58 40.13 -8.35
CA LYS A 723 -12.58 40.12 -9.46
C LYS A 723 -11.37 39.26 -9.02
N LYS A 724 -10.13 39.59 -9.43
CA LYS A 724 -8.85 38.99 -8.95
C LYS A 724 -7.66 39.95 -9.07
N GLN A 725 -6.71 39.79 -8.14
CA GLN A 725 -5.22 39.76 -8.28
C GLN A 725 -4.48 40.54 -7.18
N PRO A 726 -3.23 40.15 -6.81
CA PRO A 726 -2.61 38.82 -6.87
C PRO A 726 -1.94 38.40 -5.55
N GLU A 727 -1.41 37.16 -5.50
CA GLU A 727 -0.42 36.73 -4.52
C GLU A 727 0.98 37.33 -4.83
N MET A 728 1.88 37.30 -3.85
CA MET A 728 3.32 37.23 -4.09
C MET A 728 3.93 36.18 -3.16
N ASP A 729 4.77 35.31 -3.73
CA ASP A 729 5.65 34.42 -2.99
C ASP A 729 6.75 35.21 -2.24
N VAL A 730 7.29 34.62 -1.18
CA VAL A 730 8.62 34.93 -0.63
C VAL A 730 9.31 33.60 -0.33
N GLU A 731 10.63 33.57 -0.55
CA GLU A 731 11.52 32.39 -0.54
C GLU A 731 11.69 31.71 0.85
#